data_AF-A0A1I1U0D8-F1
#
_entry.id   AF-A0A1I1U0D8-F1
#
_cell.length_a   1.000
_cell.length_b   1.000
_cell.length_c   1.000
_cell.angle_alpha   90.00
_cell.angle_beta   90.00
_cell.angle_gamma   90.00
#
_symmetry.space_group_name_H-M   'P 1'
#
loop_
_entity.id
_entity.type
_entity.pdbx_description
1 polymer ?
#
loop_
_entity_poly.entity_id
_entity_poly.type
_entity_poly.pdbx_seq_one_letter_code
_entity_poly.pdbx_strand_id
1 'polypeptide(L)'
;MTPFHAATAALIVLGSGVLALAAKRTLALLRLRQVTPHAGPWRVLLSLIIVFIAAYVATAVVVLLGWHEAVVALIGVLFLGGGIFVYLAARASFRTMQALVKSSMTQRQVGDMLEALSHAVLLVDDRGVVRTVNRKLCELTGQPASALVGKSIMQAVGLENPFATSAVKSSIDMPHTHEHELRRRDGAVVPVAVAIVPAHRGFVCVLTDIREDRMRRRQLDDAVRIAEEILRARNEFMALVATELRDPLNQLSRASRALADAPPEADVAAMARKIGVAGEQLERVVQSVLDIGRLGGSAEGAKVFYPAALLREAAEALSAQAARAGAVVRHYVEQGVPTTFFGREAQIRQILGLLGQNAIARAPGGEIRIAVEPVPGDKSSHQLLFSVRDTGYPLTDTTADLDFDPLTSGARSQGGRLDLAICRLLVLSLGGRMSAGNTTGNTATVFFTVVGGAAPTSQQATLVNQPGETQAVASMSGGGWKSSFEASARLARLALPDAEAEAEPERRTGSVLVVDDSPTSRELLAHQLRQAGNTVEVAGTASEALDLVWQQEFDVILLDVLLPDSDGIAVLEELREKGALERLSVLMISAVEETSSVAACIERGAEDFLPKPVSPAILRARLGACLEKKFLRDKARHHLVQLAAEGRRANDLLRVLLPDPIADELQSTGAIAPRRLDNVAVVFADIVGFTAYCDRHSPEEVLISLQDLFTRFEELALEFGVQKIKTIGDSFMGAAGLFTADDERPALRCVKFGRAILAASAELSTHWNLRIGIHVGPVVGGVVGTRQYIFDIWGDTVNTAQRVEQNARVGQVCVSEAARRQVEPDYKTESIGRCEIKGKGETELFVVVGGAN
;
A
#
# COMPACT_ATOMS: atom_id res chain seq x y z
N MET A 1 100.75 28.67 -24.25
CA MET A 1 99.59 29.49 -23.83
C MET A 1 98.49 29.32 -24.88
N THR A 2 97.57 28.42 -24.60
CA THR A 2 96.43 28.07 -25.44
C THR A 2 95.16 28.71 -24.87
N PRO A 3 94.14 28.99 -25.69
CA PRO A 3 92.93 29.76 -25.33
C PRO A 3 92.11 29.18 -24.16
N PHE A 4 92.45 27.99 -23.66
CA PHE A 4 91.81 27.31 -22.54
C PHE A 4 92.16 27.89 -21.15
N HIS A 5 93.35 28.46 -20.98
CA HIS A 5 93.78 29.07 -19.70
C HIS A 5 93.20 30.47 -19.47
N ALA A 6 92.85 31.18 -20.55
CA ALA A 6 92.17 32.48 -20.47
C ALA A 6 90.68 32.33 -20.13
N ALA A 7 90.02 31.29 -20.63
CA ALA A 7 88.61 30.98 -20.32
C ALA A 7 88.42 30.54 -18.85
N THR A 8 89.36 29.76 -18.30
CA THR A 8 89.34 29.32 -16.90
C THR A 8 89.67 30.44 -15.91
N ALA A 9 90.62 31.33 -16.23
CA ALA A 9 90.88 32.53 -15.42
C ALA A 9 89.68 33.51 -15.45
N ALA A 10 89.01 33.68 -16.59
CA ALA A 10 87.82 34.52 -16.71
C ALA A 10 86.62 33.96 -15.89
N LEU A 11 86.42 32.64 -15.87
CA LEU A 11 85.37 31.99 -15.06
C LEU A 11 85.62 32.12 -13.55
N ILE A 12 86.88 32.10 -13.09
CA ILE A 12 87.24 32.28 -11.68
C ILE A 12 87.03 33.73 -11.23
N VAL A 13 87.31 34.72 -12.09
CA VAL A 13 87.06 36.15 -11.81
C VAL A 13 85.56 36.49 -11.86
N LEU A 14 84.79 35.89 -12.78
CA LEU A 14 83.33 36.04 -12.83
C LEU A 14 82.64 35.36 -11.63
N GLY A 15 83.09 34.15 -11.25
CA GLY A 15 82.55 33.41 -10.09
C GLY A 15 82.80 34.10 -8.75
N SER A 16 83.99 34.71 -8.57
CA SER A 16 84.31 35.48 -7.36
C SER A 16 83.53 36.82 -7.27
N GLY A 17 83.23 37.46 -8.39
CA GLY A 17 82.38 38.65 -8.44
C GLY A 17 80.91 38.37 -8.08
N VAL A 18 80.35 37.26 -8.56
CA VAL A 18 78.96 36.84 -8.26
C VAL A 18 78.80 36.42 -6.79
N LEU A 19 79.79 35.71 -6.22
CA LEU A 19 79.79 35.36 -4.79
C LEU A 19 79.97 36.59 -3.88
N ALA A 20 80.80 37.57 -4.27
CA ALA A 20 80.96 38.81 -3.50
C ALA A 20 79.69 39.68 -3.53
N LEU A 21 78.96 39.69 -4.65
CA LEU A 21 77.68 40.39 -4.78
C LEU A 21 76.56 39.69 -3.97
N ALA A 22 76.53 38.36 -3.98
CA ALA A 22 75.61 37.56 -3.17
C ALA A 22 75.88 37.74 -1.66
N ALA A 23 77.15 37.74 -1.23
CA ALA A 23 77.53 38.01 0.15
C ALA A 23 77.13 39.43 0.62
N LYS A 24 77.32 40.46 -0.22
CA LYS A 24 76.87 41.85 0.08
C LYS A 24 75.36 41.97 0.18
N ARG A 25 74.59 41.30 -0.70
CA ARG A 25 73.11 41.31 -0.68
C ARG A 25 72.55 40.61 0.56
N THR A 26 73.16 39.49 0.96
CA THR A 26 72.79 38.75 2.18
C THR A 26 73.15 39.54 3.45
N LEU A 27 74.28 40.26 3.47
CA LEU A 27 74.64 41.15 4.58
C LEU A 27 73.68 42.36 4.70
N ALA A 28 73.18 42.88 3.57
CA ALA A 28 72.19 43.96 3.53
C ALA A 28 70.80 43.49 4.02
N LEU A 29 70.37 42.28 3.64
CA LEU A 29 69.12 41.68 4.09
C LEU A 29 69.14 41.36 5.60
N LEU A 30 70.30 41.01 6.16
CA LEU A 30 70.49 40.80 7.59
C LEU A 30 70.47 42.10 8.42
N ARG A 31 70.62 43.28 7.80
CA ARG A 31 70.46 44.59 8.48
C ARG A 31 69.01 45.09 8.54
N LEU A 32 68.09 44.54 7.74
CA LEU A 32 66.75 45.08 7.52
C LEU A 32 65.59 44.35 8.23
N ARG A 33 65.84 43.27 8.99
CA ARG A 33 64.82 42.65 9.85
C ARG A 33 65.31 42.47 11.28
N GLN A 34 64.85 43.37 12.14
CA GLN A 34 64.66 43.10 13.57
C GLN A 34 63.51 42.09 13.74
N VAL A 35 63.48 41.35 14.87
CA VAL A 35 62.49 40.33 15.31
C VAL A 35 62.84 38.91 14.82
N THR A 36 63.17 37.86 15.61
CA THR A 36 63.31 37.56 17.06
C THR A 36 64.27 36.34 17.19
N PRO A 37 64.77 36.01 18.40
CA PRO A 37 66.07 35.37 18.60
C PRO A 37 65.96 33.89 19.02
N HIS A 38 66.55 32.97 18.27
CA HIS A 38 67.03 31.69 18.85
C HIS A 38 68.11 30.93 18.07
N ALA A 39 68.81 31.56 17.13
CA ALA A 39 70.04 31.03 16.58
C ALA A 39 71.11 32.13 16.56
N GLY A 40 72.09 32.04 17.46
CA GLY A 40 73.14 33.04 17.59
C GLY A 40 73.96 33.20 16.29
N PRO A 41 74.48 34.41 15.99
CA PRO A 41 75.23 34.71 14.76
C PRO A 41 76.49 33.84 14.58
N TRP A 42 77.01 33.28 15.68
CA TRP A 42 78.10 32.31 15.69
C TRP A 42 77.79 31.02 14.93
N ARG A 43 76.52 30.57 14.88
CA ARG A 43 76.15 29.33 14.16
C ARG A 43 76.24 29.53 12.65
N VAL A 44 75.90 30.72 12.15
CA VAL A 44 76.01 31.06 10.72
C VAL A 44 77.48 31.24 10.33
N LEU A 45 78.29 31.88 11.20
CA LEU A 45 79.72 32.03 11.00
C LEU A 45 80.45 30.67 11.03
N LEU A 46 80.09 29.78 11.97
CA LEU A 46 80.65 28.43 12.07
C LEU A 46 80.28 27.59 10.85
N SER A 47 79.04 27.67 10.36
CA SER A 47 78.62 26.98 9.13
C SER A 47 79.39 27.49 7.90
N LEU A 48 79.63 28.79 7.79
CA LEU A 48 80.41 29.37 6.69
C LEU A 48 81.89 28.95 6.74
N ILE A 49 82.49 28.89 7.94
CA ILE A 49 83.87 28.42 8.14
C ILE A 49 83.99 26.92 7.80
N ILE A 50 83.02 26.09 8.21
CA ILE A 50 83.00 24.65 7.89
C ILE A 50 82.89 24.43 6.38
N VAL A 51 82.04 25.19 5.69
CA VAL A 51 81.92 25.12 4.22
C VAL A 51 83.21 25.58 3.53
N PHE A 52 83.87 26.61 4.05
CA PHE A 52 85.13 27.12 3.50
C PHE A 52 86.29 26.12 3.69
N ILE A 53 86.40 25.49 4.86
CA ILE A 53 87.39 24.45 5.14
C ILE A 53 87.11 23.21 4.28
N ALA A 54 85.85 22.79 4.13
CA ALA A 54 85.49 21.65 3.29
C ALA A 54 85.81 21.90 1.81
N ALA A 55 85.56 23.11 1.31
CA ALA A 55 85.91 23.50 -0.05
C ALA A 55 87.44 23.56 -0.25
N TYR A 56 88.19 24.08 0.72
CA TYR A 56 89.65 24.16 0.66
C TYR A 56 90.30 22.76 0.69
N VAL A 57 89.83 21.87 1.57
CA VAL A 57 90.30 20.48 1.67
C VAL A 57 89.96 19.70 0.40
N ALA A 58 88.76 19.86 -0.17
CA ALA A 58 88.39 19.25 -1.44
C ALA A 58 89.29 19.73 -2.59
N THR A 59 89.62 21.02 -2.62
CA THR A 59 90.51 21.58 -3.65
C THR A 59 91.95 21.09 -3.49
N ALA A 60 92.44 20.97 -2.25
CA ALA A 60 93.79 20.46 -1.96
C ALA A 60 93.93 18.95 -2.27
N VAL A 61 92.90 18.15 -1.99
CA VAL A 61 92.85 16.70 -2.28
C VAL A 61 92.85 16.44 -3.78
N VAL A 62 92.15 17.27 -4.58
CA VAL A 62 92.13 17.18 -6.04
C VAL A 62 93.49 17.53 -6.67
N VAL A 63 94.25 18.43 -6.06
CA VAL A 63 95.58 18.84 -6.54
C VAL A 63 96.68 17.83 -6.15
N LEU A 64 96.54 17.11 -5.04
CA LEU A 64 97.57 16.18 -4.52
C LEU A 64 97.47 14.72 -5.02
N LEU A 65 96.29 14.24 -5.43
CA LEU A 65 96.07 12.80 -5.69
C LEU A 65 95.78 12.42 -7.16
N GLY A 66 95.72 13.39 -8.07
CA GLY A 66 95.37 13.12 -9.47
C GLY A 66 93.88 12.81 -9.66
N TRP A 67 93.35 13.14 -10.84
CA TRP A 67 91.90 13.27 -11.08
C TRP A 67 91.10 11.97 -10.95
N HIS A 68 91.73 10.79 -11.03
CA HIS A 68 91.01 9.51 -10.97
C HIS A 68 90.74 9.00 -9.54
N GLU A 69 91.69 9.15 -8.61
CA GLU A 69 91.53 8.71 -7.21
C GLU A 69 90.63 9.66 -6.40
N ALA A 70 90.69 10.96 -6.70
CA ALA A 70 89.89 11.98 -6.01
C ALA A 70 88.38 11.84 -6.27
N VAL A 71 87.98 11.37 -7.45
CA VAL A 71 86.55 11.14 -7.79
C VAL A 71 85.98 9.96 -7.01
N VAL A 72 86.76 8.89 -6.82
CA VAL A 72 86.32 7.71 -6.05
C VAL A 72 86.21 8.04 -4.56
N ALA A 73 87.16 8.80 -4.00
CA ALA A 73 87.09 9.26 -2.62
C ALA A 73 85.91 10.24 -2.38
N LEU A 74 85.64 11.14 -3.33
CA LEU A 74 84.52 12.09 -3.23
C LEU A 74 83.16 11.38 -3.30
N ILE A 75 83.03 10.37 -4.16
CA ILE A 75 81.83 9.51 -4.22
C ILE A 75 81.65 8.76 -2.90
N GLY A 76 82.71 8.18 -2.34
CA GLY A 76 82.65 7.49 -1.05
C GLY A 76 82.18 8.37 0.11
N VAL A 77 82.67 9.61 0.20
CA VAL A 77 82.26 10.58 1.24
C VAL A 77 80.82 11.08 1.03
N LEU A 78 80.38 11.27 -0.22
CA LEU A 78 79.00 11.63 -0.54
C LEU A 78 78.00 10.52 -0.20
N PHE A 79 78.36 9.25 -0.40
CA PHE A 79 77.52 8.11 -0.01
C PHE A 79 77.45 7.93 1.51
N LEU A 80 78.57 8.07 2.23
CA LEU A 80 78.57 7.98 3.70
C LEU A 80 77.82 9.15 4.35
N GLY A 81 78.01 10.37 3.84
CA GLY A 81 77.31 11.57 4.30
C GLY A 81 75.82 11.56 3.98
N GLY A 82 75.45 11.05 2.80
CA GLY A 82 74.05 10.86 2.39
C GLY A 82 73.33 9.83 3.27
N GLY A 83 73.97 8.70 3.58
CA GLY A 83 73.41 7.67 4.46
C GLY A 83 73.15 8.19 5.89
N ILE A 84 74.07 8.96 6.46
CA ILE A 84 73.93 9.54 7.80
C ILE A 84 72.84 10.63 7.81
N PHE A 85 72.74 11.44 6.75
CA PHE A 85 71.69 12.46 6.62
C PHE A 85 70.30 11.84 6.46
N VAL A 86 70.15 10.79 5.64
CA VAL A 86 68.88 10.05 5.48
C VAL A 86 68.48 9.38 6.78
N TYR A 87 69.42 8.77 7.52
CA TYR A 87 69.14 8.16 8.82
C TYR A 87 68.72 9.18 9.89
N LEU A 88 69.40 10.34 9.97
CA LEU A 88 69.04 11.41 10.90
C LEU A 88 67.72 12.09 10.54
N ALA A 89 67.44 12.29 9.25
CA ALA A 89 66.17 12.81 8.74
C ALA A 89 65.02 11.82 9.01
N ALA A 90 65.22 10.52 8.77
CA ALA A 90 64.24 9.49 9.09
C ALA A 90 63.97 9.40 10.60
N ARG A 91 65.00 9.52 11.44
CA ARG A 91 64.87 9.50 12.91
C ARG A 91 64.21 10.77 13.47
N ALA A 92 64.45 11.93 12.86
CA ALA A 92 63.74 13.17 13.19
C ALA A 92 62.27 13.08 12.77
N SER A 93 61.99 12.68 11.53
CA SER A 93 60.63 12.48 11.03
C SER A 93 59.84 11.45 11.83
N PHE A 94 60.47 10.37 12.30
CA PHE A 94 59.81 9.37 13.14
C PHE A 94 59.42 9.92 14.53
N ARG A 95 60.23 10.80 15.13
CA ARG A 95 59.88 11.49 16.39
C ARG A 95 58.77 12.52 16.19
N THR A 96 58.80 13.27 15.08
CA THR A 96 57.75 14.24 14.73
C THR A 96 56.44 13.52 14.42
N MET A 97 56.50 12.38 13.73
CA MET A 97 55.34 11.54 13.42
C MET A 97 54.77 10.85 14.67
N GLN A 98 55.60 10.40 15.61
CA GLN A 98 55.13 9.93 16.92
C GLN A 98 54.49 11.02 17.78
N ALA A 99 54.89 12.30 17.60
CA ALA A 99 54.25 13.44 18.26
C ALA A 99 52.93 13.86 17.58
N LEU A 100 52.86 13.79 16.24
CA LEU A 100 51.65 14.06 15.45
C LEU A 100 50.58 12.99 15.64
N VAL A 101 50.95 11.70 15.69
CA VAL A 101 50.02 10.58 15.95
C VAL A 101 49.50 10.60 17.40
N LYS A 102 50.21 11.25 18.34
CA LYS A 102 49.74 11.46 19.72
C LYS A 102 48.84 12.70 19.91
N SER A 103 48.78 13.60 18.93
CA SER A 103 48.00 14.84 19.00
C SER A 103 46.59 14.64 18.46
N SER A 104 45.78 13.96 19.28
CA SER A 104 44.33 14.03 19.38
C SER A 104 43.62 15.17 18.62
N MET A 105 42.60 14.81 17.82
CA MET A 105 41.39 15.62 17.63
C MET A 105 41.10 16.42 18.90
N THR A 106 40.93 17.74 18.78
CA THR A 106 40.71 18.58 19.95
C THR A 106 39.39 18.13 20.59
N GLN A 107 39.35 17.84 21.91
CA GLN A 107 38.14 17.40 22.63
C GLN A 107 36.88 18.22 22.30
N ARG A 108 37.03 19.49 21.90
CA ARG A 108 35.97 20.37 21.39
C ARG A 108 35.33 19.88 20.08
N GLN A 109 36.13 19.49 19.08
CA GLN A 109 35.60 19.07 17.77
C GLN A 109 34.74 17.80 17.86
N VAL A 110 35.13 16.85 18.71
CA VAL A 110 34.32 15.65 18.97
C VAL A 110 33.02 16.02 19.70
N GLY A 111 33.06 16.99 20.61
CA GLY A 111 31.86 17.53 21.27
C GLY A 111 30.90 18.19 20.28
N ASP A 112 31.41 19.06 19.41
CA ASP A 112 30.63 19.76 18.39
C ASP A 112 30.01 18.79 17.37
N MET A 113 30.76 17.73 17.00
CA MET A 113 30.28 16.70 16.07
C MET A 113 29.18 15.83 16.68
N LEU A 114 29.26 15.51 17.98
CA LEU A 114 28.20 14.78 18.70
C LEU A 114 26.93 15.63 18.86
N GLU A 115 27.07 16.95 19.04
CA GLU A 115 25.96 17.89 19.13
C GLU A 115 25.20 18.08 17.81
N ALA A 116 25.87 17.89 16.67
CA ALA A 116 25.25 18.00 15.34
C ALA A 116 24.42 16.77 14.93
N LEU A 117 24.49 15.66 15.67
CA LEU A 117 23.77 14.42 15.32
C LEU A 117 22.26 14.55 15.59
N SER A 118 21.46 14.07 14.63
CA SER A 118 19.99 14.02 14.70
C SER A 118 19.45 12.97 15.69
N HIS A 119 20.29 12.03 16.13
CA HIS A 119 19.95 10.98 17.08
C HIS A 119 20.46 11.30 18.49
N ALA A 120 19.85 10.70 19.52
CA ALA A 120 20.33 10.83 20.88
C ALA A 120 21.59 9.98 21.08
N VAL A 121 22.67 10.57 21.57
CA VAL A 121 23.96 9.89 21.73
C VAL A 121 24.51 10.13 23.13
N LEU A 122 25.04 9.06 23.73
CA LEU A 122 25.92 9.16 24.90
C LEU A 122 27.21 8.36 24.70
N LEU A 123 28.29 8.85 25.31
CA LEU A 123 29.56 8.16 25.44
C LEU A 123 29.71 7.67 26.88
N VAL A 124 30.07 6.41 27.04
CA VAL A 124 30.25 5.74 28.33
C VAL A 124 31.66 5.20 28.41
N ASP A 125 32.30 5.30 29.57
CA ASP A 125 33.62 4.72 29.79
C ASP A 125 33.59 3.21 30.11
N ASP A 126 34.77 2.62 30.29
CA ASP A 126 34.96 1.22 30.66
C ASP A 126 34.37 0.83 32.02
N ARG A 127 34.06 1.81 32.89
CA ARG A 127 33.40 1.61 34.18
C ARG A 127 31.89 1.77 34.10
N GLY A 128 31.33 2.04 32.92
CA GLY A 128 29.90 2.26 32.73
C GLY A 128 29.44 3.68 33.13
N VAL A 129 30.35 4.64 33.26
CA VAL A 129 30.04 6.03 33.63
C VAL A 129 29.91 6.89 32.37
N VAL A 130 28.83 7.67 32.29
CA VAL A 130 28.54 8.58 31.18
C VAL A 130 29.55 9.73 31.18
N ARG A 131 30.28 9.89 30.08
CA ARG A 131 31.31 10.92 29.90
C ARG A 131 30.83 12.13 29.13
N THR A 132 30.02 11.91 28.11
CA THR A 132 29.40 12.99 27.35
C THR A 132 28.05 12.55 26.80
N VAL A 133 27.19 13.52 26.54
CA VAL A 133 25.87 13.35 25.95
C VAL A 133 25.64 14.50 24.97
N ASN A 134 24.83 14.28 23.95
CA ASN A 134 24.42 15.37 23.06
C ASN A 134 23.08 15.98 23.48
N ARG A 135 22.74 17.14 22.90
CA ARG A 135 21.46 17.82 23.11
C ARG A 135 20.26 16.94 22.83
N LYS A 136 20.33 16.10 21.79
CA LYS A 136 19.21 15.23 21.42
C LYS A 136 18.86 14.22 22.51
N LEU A 137 19.86 13.68 23.23
CA LEU A 137 19.62 12.84 24.40
C LEU A 137 19.00 13.63 25.56
N CYS A 138 19.40 14.88 25.76
CA CYS A 138 18.81 15.75 26.78
C CYS A 138 17.32 16.01 26.50
N GLU A 139 16.96 16.26 25.23
CA GLU A 139 15.57 16.41 24.78
C GLU A 139 14.76 15.12 24.97
N LEU A 140 15.35 13.98 24.60
CA LEU A 140 14.73 12.66 24.67
C LEU A 140 14.44 12.26 26.14
N THR A 141 15.42 12.40 27.03
CA THR A 141 15.31 12.08 28.47
C THR A 141 14.59 13.14 29.30
N GLY A 142 14.53 14.39 28.82
CA GLY A 142 14.06 15.54 29.58
C GLY A 142 15.00 15.94 30.73
N GLN A 143 16.27 15.51 30.69
CA GLN A 143 17.29 15.82 31.70
C GLN A 143 18.42 16.66 31.08
N PRO A 144 18.96 17.67 31.78
CA PRO A 144 20.11 18.41 31.29
C PRO A 144 21.38 17.55 31.33
N ALA A 145 22.36 17.84 30.46
CA ALA A 145 23.62 17.11 30.39
C ALA A 145 24.35 17.01 31.75
N SER A 146 24.28 18.06 32.58
CA SER A 146 24.85 18.08 33.93
C SER A 146 24.23 17.06 34.88
N ALA A 147 23.00 16.61 34.62
CA ALA A 147 22.33 15.58 35.41
C ALA A 147 22.60 14.15 34.89
N LEU A 148 23.16 14.00 33.69
CA LEU A 148 23.43 12.72 33.04
C LEU A 148 24.92 12.36 33.08
N VAL A 149 25.80 13.33 32.82
CA VAL A 149 27.25 13.15 32.82
C VAL A 149 27.75 12.86 34.23
N GLY A 150 28.61 11.84 34.37
CA GLY A 150 29.16 11.38 35.65
C GLY A 150 28.31 10.33 36.38
N LYS A 151 27.08 10.05 35.91
CA LYS A 151 26.26 8.93 36.42
C LYS A 151 26.58 7.62 35.72
N SER A 152 26.17 6.51 36.31
CA SER A 152 26.22 5.23 35.60
C SER A 152 25.18 5.21 34.47
N ILE A 153 25.45 4.46 33.41
CA ILE A 153 24.53 4.32 32.27
C ILE A 153 23.14 3.83 32.71
N MET A 154 23.07 2.95 33.70
CA MET A 154 21.82 2.48 34.30
C MET A 154 21.03 3.62 34.96
N GLN A 155 21.72 4.53 35.67
CA GLN A 155 21.08 5.68 36.30
C GLN A 155 20.71 6.79 35.30
N ALA A 156 21.43 6.88 34.18
CA ALA A 156 21.22 7.91 33.17
C ALA A 156 20.08 7.57 32.21
N VAL A 157 20.03 6.33 31.70
CA VAL A 157 19.12 5.90 30.63
C VAL A 157 18.49 4.51 30.89
N GLY A 158 18.71 3.90 32.06
CA GLY A 158 18.11 2.61 32.41
C GLY A 158 18.66 1.41 31.64
N LEU A 159 19.83 1.55 31.03
CA LEU A 159 20.52 0.47 30.32
C LEU A 159 21.52 -0.22 31.24
N GLU A 160 21.58 -1.55 31.20
CA GLU A 160 22.61 -2.30 31.89
C GLU A 160 23.99 -2.00 31.30
N ASN A 161 25.03 -2.04 32.14
CA ASN A 161 26.40 -1.88 31.66
C ASN A 161 26.82 -3.16 30.91
N PRO A 162 27.07 -3.09 29.59
CA PRO A 162 27.46 -4.27 28.80
C PRO A 162 28.76 -4.91 29.29
N PHE A 163 29.60 -4.19 30.03
CA PHE A 163 30.87 -4.68 30.56
C PHE A 163 30.77 -5.28 31.98
N ALA A 164 29.60 -5.21 32.65
CA ALA A 164 29.44 -5.69 34.03
C ALA A 164 29.06 -7.19 34.11
N THR A 165 28.45 -7.76 33.07
CA THR A 165 28.01 -9.15 33.02
C THR A 165 29.08 -10.03 32.37
N SER A 166 29.61 -11.01 33.11
CA SER A 166 30.72 -11.88 32.67
C SER A 166 30.43 -12.74 31.43
N ALA A 167 29.19 -12.72 30.92
CA ALA A 167 28.76 -13.40 29.70
C ALA A 167 29.00 -12.58 28.40
N VAL A 168 29.31 -11.27 28.49
CA VAL A 168 29.32 -10.36 27.33
C VAL A 168 30.71 -10.21 26.69
N LYS A 169 31.78 -10.72 27.31
CA LYS A 169 33.14 -10.68 26.72
C LYS A 169 33.27 -11.40 25.36
N SER A 170 32.36 -12.34 25.06
CA SER A 170 32.26 -13.04 23.77
C SER A 170 31.18 -12.47 22.83
N SER A 171 30.38 -11.51 23.29
CA SER A 171 29.20 -10.97 22.59
C SER A 171 29.39 -9.55 22.06
N ILE A 172 30.55 -8.92 22.34
CA ILE A 172 30.93 -7.56 21.92
C ILE A 172 31.21 -7.46 20.40
N ASP A 173 31.24 -8.59 19.69
CA ASP A 173 31.48 -8.65 18.23
C ASP A 173 30.22 -8.43 17.35
N MET A 174 29.05 -8.13 17.94
CA MET A 174 27.78 -7.85 17.23
C MET A 174 27.07 -6.62 17.82
N PRO A 175 26.69 -5.58 17.03
CA PRO A 175 25.80 -4.54 17.51
C PRO A 175 24.40 -5.11 17.48
N HIS A 176 23.89 -5.34 18.66
CA HIS A 176 22.48 -5.62 18.80
C HIS A 176 21.76 -4.28 18.87
N THR A 177 21.03 -3.93 17.81
CA THR A 177 19.97 -2.93 17.94
C THR A 177 18.82 -3.63 18.63
N HIS A 178 18.53 -3.24 19.86
CA HIS A 178 17.41 -3.75 20.64
C HIS A 178 16.50 -2.59 21.01
N GLU A 179 15.21 -2.86 21.05
CA GLU A 179 14.24 -1.89 21.53
C GLU A 179 14.34 -1.82 23.06
N HIS A 180 14.31 -0.61 23.60
CA HIS A 180 14.39 -0.36 25.03
C HIS A 180 13.38 0.71 25.42
N GLU A 181 12.87 0.60 26.64
CA GLU A 181 11.94 1.56 27.22
C GLU A 181 12.71 2.61 28.01
N LEU A 182 12.95 3.77 27.38
CA LEU A 182 13.62 4.88 28.02
C LEU A 182 12.64 5.64 28.92
N ARG A 183 12.93 5.70 30.22
CA ARG A 183 12.18 6.54 31.17
C ARG A 183 12.66 7.98 31.14
N ARG A 184 11.75 8.90 30.85
CA ARG A 184 11.95 10.36 30.94
C ARG A 184 11.85 10.85 32.38
N ARG A 185 12.33 12.07 32.62
CA ARG A 185 12.26 12.75 33.94
C ARG A 185 10.84 12.95 34.46
N ASP A 186 9.89 13.17 33.56
CA ASP A 186 8.46 13.36 33.86
C ASP A 186 7.73 12.03 34.18
N GLY A 187 8.43 10.89 34.11
CA GLY A 187 7.87 9.56 34.31
C GLY A 187 7.32 8.90 33.03
N ALA A 188 7.30 9.60 31.90
CA ALA A 188 6.87 9.02 30.63
C ALA A 188 7.90 8.00 30.09
N VAL A 189 7.41 6.94 29.47
CA VAL A 189 8.23 5.92 28.82
C VAL A 189 8.26 6.20 27.32
N VAL A 190 9.45 6.23 26.73
CA VAL A 190 9.66 6.42 25.29
C VAL A 190 10.33 5.16 24.73
N PRO A 191 9.71 4.45 23.78
CA PRO A 191 10.36 3.34 23.10
C PRO A 191 11.49 3.90 22.23
N VAL A 192 12.68 3.34 22.40
CA VAL A 192 13.88 3.73 21.68
C VAL A 192 14.59 2.51 21.12
N ALA A 193 15.07 2.59 19.89
CA ALA A 193 16.03 1.62 19.38
C ALA A 193 17.43 1.98 19.87
N VAL A 194 18.10 1.07 20.57
CA VAL A 194 19.41 1.29 21.18
C VAL A 194 20.47 0.54 20.40
N ALA A 195 21.42 1.28 19.84
CA ALA A 195 22.61 0.73 19.21
C ALA A 195 23.83 1.02 20.10
N ILE A 196 24.57 -0.03 20.47
CA ILE A 196 25.78 0.07 21.29
C ILE A 196 27.00 -0.20 20.40
N VAL A 197 27.93 0.74 20.37
CA VAL A 197 29.16 0.68 19.55
C VAL A 197 30.38 0.71 20.47
N PRO A 198 31.26 -0.30 20.47
CA PRO A 198 32.47 -0.29 21.28
C PRO A 198 33.44 0.82 20.84
N ALA A 199 34.12 1.44 21.80
CA ALA A 199 35.10 2.51 21.60
C ALA A 199 36.39 2.23 22.39
N HIS A 200 37.52 2.84 21.99
CA HIS A 200 38.85 2.57 22.57
C HIS A 200 38.92 2.73 24.12
N ARG A 201 38.05 3.54 24.72
CA ARG A 201 37.93 3.71 26.18
C ARG A 201 36.48 3.67 26.66
N GLY A 202 35.74 2.64 26.24
CA GLY A 202 34.35 2.41 26.65
C GLY A 202 33.45 2.10 25.46
N PHE A 203 32.30 2.76 25.35
CA PHE A 203 31.33 2.52 24.28
C PHE A 203 30.43 3.73 24.03
N VAL A 204 29.91 3.85 22.81
CA VAL A 204 28.93 4.84 22.39
C VAL A 204 27.56 4.17 22.33
N CYS A 205 26.55 4.79 22.94
CA CYS A 205 25.16 4.38 22.75
C CYS A 205 24.44 5.42 21.91
N VAL A 206 23.79 4.97 20.85
CA VAL A 206 22.87 5.76 20.04
C VAL A 206 21.45 5.28 20.37
N LEU A 207 20.57 6.21 20.72
CA LEU A 207 19.16 5.96 20.95
C LEU A 207 18.35 6.70 19.89
N THR A 208 17.50 5.95 19.19
CA THR A 208 16.58 6.48 18.18
C THR A 208 15.17 6.38 18.71
N ASP A 209 14.46 7.51 18.76
CA ASP A 209 13.03 7.52 19.09
C ASP A 209 12.23 6.83 17.98
N ILE A 210 11.54 5.74 18.33
CA ILE A 210 10.77 4.91 17.39
C ILE A 210 9.26 5.05 17.58
N ARG A 211 8.80 6.09 18.30
CA ARG A 211 7.36 6.31 18.54
C ARG A 211 6.56 6.46 17.26
N GLU A 212 7.04 7.27 16.31
CA GLU A 212 6.36 7.48 15.03
C GLU A 212 6.36 6.23 14.16
N ASP A 213 7.48 5.50 14.12
CA ASP A 213 7.60 4.30 13.29
C ASP A 213 6.75 3.14 13.83
N ARG A 214 6.72 2.95 15.16
CA ARG A 214 5.79 2.01 15.81
C ARG A 214 4.33 2.41 15.57
N MET A 215 4.01 3.72 15.60
CA MET A 215 2.65 4.20 15.35
C MET A 215 2.21 3.98 13.89
N ARG A 216 3.07 4.29 12.91
CA ARG A 216 2.77 4.07 11.48
C ARG A 216 2.62 2.59 11.12
N ARG A 217 3.48 1.72 11.66
CA ARG A 217 3.38 0.26 11.47
C ARG A 217 2.07 -0.29 12.03
N ARG A 218 1.74 0.06 13.28
CA ARG A 218 0.47 -0.35 13.92
C ARG A 218 -0.75 0.13 13.13
N GLN A 219 -0.75 1.38 12.66
CA GLN A 219 -1.87 1.91 11.86
C GLN A 219 -2.08 1.14 10.55
N LEU A 220 -0.99 0.73 9.88
CA LEU A 220 -1.08 -0.03 8.64
C LEU A 220 -1.57 -1.45 8.89
N ASP A 221 -1.03 -2.13 9.89
CA ASP A 221 -1.43 -3.49 10.25
C ASP A 221 -2.90 -3.53 10.71
N ASP A 222 -3.34 -2.54 11.49
CA ASP A 222 -4.74 -2.38 11.88
C ASP A 222 -5.65 -2.12 10.67
N ALA A 223 -5.23 -1.28 9.72
CA ALA A 223 -6.00 -1.00 8.51
C ALA A 223 -6.14 -2.24 7.60
N VAL A 224 -5.07 -3.03 7.46
CA VAL A 224 -5.08 -4.29 6.69
C VAL A 224 -6.01 -5.30 7.35
N ARG A 225 -5.88 -5.50 8.66
CA ARG A 225 -6.73 -6.43 9.42
C ARG A 225 -8.21 -6.07 9.31
N ILE A 226 -8.55 -4.78 9.43
CA ILE A 226 -9.94 -4.30 9.26
C ILE A 226 -10.44 -4.54 7.83
N ALA A 227 -9.62 -4.28 6.81
CA ALA A 227 -10.00 -4.50 5.42
C ALA A 227 -10.24 -5.99 5.11
N GLU A 228 -9.39 -6.88 5.62
CA GLU A 228 -9.56 -8.32 5.50
C GLU A 228 -10.83 -8.82 6.20
N GLU A 229 -11.13 -8.28 7.38
CA GLU A 229 -12.36 -8.61 8.11
C GLU A 229 -13.61 -8.16 7.35
N ILE A 230 -13.59 -6.96 6.74
CA ILE A 230 -14.68 -6.46 5.89
C ILE A 230 -14.87 -7.34 4.65
N LEU A 231 -13.78 -7.71 3.97
CA LEU A 231 -13.83 -8.55 2.77
C LEU A 231 -14.36 -9.96 3.09
N ARG A 232 -13.91 -10.56 4.20
CA ARG A 232 -14.40 -11.86 4.68
C ARG A 232 -15.88 -11.79 5.02
N ALA A 233 -16.29 -10.82 5.85
CA ALA A 233 -17.70 -10.62 6.22
C ALA A 233 -18.59 -10.37 5.00
N ARG A 234 -18.10 -9.65 3.97
CA ARG A 234 -18.83 -9.42 2.72
C ARG A 234 -19.04 -10.72 1.93
N ASN A 235 -18.01 -11.55 1.80
CA ASN A 235 -18.09 -12.81 1.06
C ASN A 235 -19.02 -13.81 1.78
N GLU A 236 -18.91 -13.89 3.10
CA GLU A 236 -19.79 -14.67 3.98
C GLU A 236 -21.26 -14.23 3.88
N PHE A 237 -21.49 -12.92 3.89
CA PHE A 237 -22.82 -12.35 3.68
C PHE A 237 -23.42 -12.74 2.33
N MET A 238 -22.65 -12.70 1.24
CA MET A 238 -23.13 -13.10 -0.09
C MET A 238 -23.53 -14.58 -0.15
N ALA A 239 -22.75 -15.45 0.50
CA ALA A 239 -23.10 -16.87 0.64
C ALA A 239 -24.37 -17.08 1.47
N LEU A 240 -24.56 -16.30 2.53
CA LEU A 240 -25.75 -16.32 3.38
C LEU A 240 -27.00 -15.86 2.61
N VAL A 241 -26.94 -14.74 1.89
CA VAL A 241 -28.05 -14.23 1.06
C VAL A 241 -28.49 -15.27 0.03
N ALA A 242 -27.53 -15.92 -0.64
CA ALA A 242 -27.85 -16.97 -1.60
C ALA A 242 -28.59 -18.16 -0.95
N THR A 243 -28.20 -18.53 0.27
CA THR A 243 -28.82 -19.63 1.03
C THR A 243 -30.21 -19.24 1.54
N GLU A 244 -30.34 -18.07 2.17
CA GLU A 244 -31.60 -17.53 2.72
C GLU A 244 -32.62 -17.17 1.64
N LEU A 245 -32.21 -16.89 0.39
CA LEU A 245 -33.10 -16.75 -0.76
C LEU A 245 -33.52 -18.12 -1.33
N ARG A 246 -32.58 -19.07 -1.40
CA ARG A 246 -32.81 -20.40 -2.00
C ARG A 246 -33.87 -21.19 -1.22
N ASP A 247 -33.87 -21.11 0.11
CA ASP A 247 -34.79 -21.87 0.96
C ASP A 247 -36.28 -21.51 0.75
N PRO A 248 -36.72 -20.24 0.85
CA PRO A 248 -38.10 -19.86 0.58
C PRO A 248 -38.47 -20.07 -0.90
N LEU A 249 -37.57 -19.86 -1.86
CA LEU A 249 -37.81 -20.15 -3.28
C LEU A 249 -38.06 -21.64 -3.54
N ASN A 250 -37.30 -22.51 -2.87
CA ASN A 250 -37.50 -23.97 -2.94
C ASN A 250 -38.81 -24.40 -2.27
N GLN A 251 -39.18 -23.76 -1.15
CA GLN A 251 -40.48 -24.00 -0.50
C GLN A 251 -41.65 -23.56 -1.38
N LEU A 252 -41.57 -22.37 -1.99
CA LEU A 252 -42.53 -21.84 -2.97
C LEU A 252 -42.66 -22.78 -4.16
N SER A 253 -41.54 -23.19 -4.77
CA SER A 253 -41.54 -24.08 -5.93
C SER A 253 -42.16 -25.46 -5.61
N ARG A 254 -41.82 -26.04 -4.45
CA ARG A 254 -42.39 -27.33 -4.00
C ARG A 254 -43.88 -27.21 -3.69
N ALA A 255 -44.30 -26.18 -2.97
CA ALA A 255 -45.70 -25.99 -2.61
C ALA A 255 -46.58 -25.64 -3.82
N SER A 256 -46.06 -24.86 -4.77
CA SER A 256 -46.74 -24.52 -6.02
C SER A 256 -46.92 -25.76 -6.92
N ARG A 257 -45.88 -26.60 -7.04
CA ARG A 257 -45.97 -27.87 -7.80
C ARG A 257 -46.94 -28.86 -7.13
N ALA A 258 -46.87 -29.00 -5.80
CA ALA A 258 -47.80 -29.84 -5.04
C ALA A 258 -49.26 -29.37 -5.18
N LEU A 259 -49.49 -28.06 -5.33
CA LEU A 259 -50.81 -27.49 -5.58
C LEU A 259 -51.28 -27.75 -7.02
N ALA A 260 -50.38 -27.68 -8.01
CA ALA A 260 -50.70 -27.98 -9.41
C ALA A 260 -51.05 -29.46 -9.62
N ASP A 261 -50.40 -30.37 -8.89
CA ASP A 261 -50.60 -31.81 -8.94
C ASP A 261 -51.64 -32.32 -7.93
N ALA A 262 -52.33 -31.42 -7.21
CA ALA A 262 -53.21 -31.78 -6.10
C ALA A 262 -54.51 -32.44 -6.60
N PRO A 263 -54.91 -33.61 -6.04
CA PRO A 263 -56.23 -34.17 -6.27
C PRO A 263 -57.34 -33.31 -5.65
N PRO A 264 -58.59 -33.41 -6.13
CA PRO A 264 -59.69 -32.54 -5.69
C PRO A 264 -60.03 -32.63 -4.19
N GLU A 265 -59.64 -33.69 -3.47
CA GLU A 265 -59.82 -33.80 -2.02
C GLU A 265 -58.66 -33.22 -1.17
N ALA A 266 -57.59 -32.73 -1.79
CA ALA A 266 -56.42 -32.22 -1.07
C ALA A 266 -56.70 -30.89 -0.34
N ASP A 267 -56.03 -30.67 0.81
CA ASP A 267 -56.11 -29.41 1.56
C ASP A 267 -55.33 -28.29 0.84
N VAL A 268 -55.95 -27.76 -0.22
CA VAL A 268 -55.47 -26.62 -1.01
C VAL A 268 -55.19 -25.40 -0.14
N ALA A 269 -55.97 -25.21 0.94
CA ALA A 269 -55.77 -24.10 1.87
C ALA A 269 -54.46 -24.24 2.66
N ALA A 270 -54.06 -25.45 3.06
CA ALA A 270 -52.76 -25.69 3.70
C ALA A 270 -51.59 -25.42 2.74
N MET A 271 -51.69 -25.78 1.47
CA MET A 271 -50.65 -25.50 0.47
C MET A 271 -50.57 -23.99 0.17
N ALA A 272 -51.71 -23.31 0.04
CA ALA A 272 -51.77 -21.86 -0.12
C ALA A 272 -51.17 -21.12 1.09
N ARG A 273 -51.41 -21.58 2.33
CA ARG A 273 -50.74 -21.05 3.54
C ARG A 273 -49.22 -21.22 3.49
N LYS A 274 -48.72 -22.38 3.03
CA LYS A 274 -47.27 -22.61 2.87
C LYS A 274 -46.66 -21.69 1.82
N ILE A 275 -47.37 -21.44 0.71
CA ILE A 275 -46.96 -20.45 -0.30
C ILE A 275 -46.92 -19.04 0.32
N GLY A 276 -47.94 -18.66 1.09
CA GLY A 276 -47.99 -17.37 1.79
C GLY A 276 -46.82 -17.18 2.75
N VAL A 277 -46.56 -18.15 3.64
CA VAL A 277 -45.44 -18.09 4.60
C VAL A 277 -44.09 -18.01 3.89
N ALA A 278 -43.89 -18.78 2.82
CA ALA A 278 -42.64 -18.72 2.06
C ALA A 278 -42.48 -17.41 1.28
N GLY A 279 -43.59 -16.81 0.82
CA GLY A 279 -43.62 -15.47 0.21
C GLY A 279 -43.26 -14.37 1.21
N GLU A 280 -43.83 -14.40 2.42
CA GLU A 280 -43.51 -13.46 3.50
C GLU A 280 -42.04 -13.58 3.95
N GLN A 281 -41.50 -14.80 3.99
CA GLN A 281 -40.09 -15.03 4.29
C GLN A 281 -39.17 -14.46 3.19
N LEU A 282 -39.53 -14.64 1.92
CA LEU A 282 -38.78 -14.09 0.79
C LEU A 282 -38.81 -12.56 0.78
N GLU A 283 -39.98 -11.96 1.04
CA GLU A 283 -40.16 -10.51 1.11
C GLU A 283 -39.26 -9.91 2.21
N ARG A 284 -39.19 -10.56 3.38
CA ARG A 284 -38.29 -10.15 4.47
C ARG A 284 -36.83 -10.17 4.05
N VAL A 285 -36.36 -11.27 3.45
CA VAL A 285 -34.96 -11.40 2.97
C VAL A 285 -34.64 -10.35 1.91
N VAL A 286 -35.55 -10.12 0.96
CA VAL A 286 -35.39 -9.10 -0.09
C VAL A 286 -35.36 -7.70 0.52
N GLN A 287 -36.24 -7.40 1.49
CA GLN A 287 -36.27 -6.10 2.16
C GLN A 287 -34.97 -5.85 2.93
N SER A 288 -34.47 -6.83 3.70
CA SER A 288 -33.19 -6.74 4.40
C SER A 288 -32.01 -6.50 3.43
N VAL A 289 -32.01 -7.12 2.25
CA VAL A 289 -30.98 -6.89 1.21
C VAL A 289 -31.13 -5.52 0.53
N LEU A 290 -32.35 -5.05 0.31
CA LEU A 290 -32.63 -3.73 -0.28
C LEU A 290 -32.28 -2.59 0.68
N ASP A 291 -32.43 -2.79 1.99
CA ASP A 291 -32.04 -1.83 3.02
C ASP A 291 -30.52 -1.56 3.02
N ILE A 292 -29.69 -2.47 2.52
CA ILE A 292 -28.27 -2.23 2.24
C ILE A 292 -28.09 -1.33 1.02
N GLY A 293 -28.83 -1.61 -0.06
CA GLY A 293 -28.74 -0.89 -1.33
C GLY A 293 -29.18 0.58 -1.23
N ARG A 294 -30.13 0.88 -0.34
CA ARG A 294 -30.56 2.26 -0.04
C ARG A 294 -29.50 3.09 0.70
N LEU A 295 -28.44 2.46 1.22
CA LEU A 295 -27.45 3.11 2.10
C LEU A 295 -26.00 2.97 1.61
N GLY A 296 -25.74 2.13 0.61
CA GLY A 296 -24.51 2.24 -0.20
C GLY A 296 -24.51 3.45 -1.14
N GLY A 297 -25.64 4.14 -1.30
CA GLY A 297 -25.86 5.19 -2.30
C GLY A 297 -26.15 6.60 -1.79
N SER A 298 -26.15 6.86 -0.47
CA SER A 298 -26.30 8.23 0.04
C SER A 298 -24.96 8.78 0.50
N ALA A 299 -24.49 9.79 -0.21
CA ALA A 299 -23.40 10.67 0.16
C ALA A 299 -23.70 11.54 1.41
N GLU A 300 -24.35 11.00 2.45
CA GLU A 300 -24.38 11.65 3.75
C GLU A 300 -23.09 11.29 4.51
N GLY A 301 -22.10 12.17 4.40
CA GLY A 301 -20.89 12.13 5.21
C GLY A 301 -21.19 12.17 6.72
N ALA A 302 -20.21 11.79 7.53
CA ALA A 302 -20.30 11.89 8.99
C ALA A 302 -20.72 13.32 9.40
N LYS A 303 -21.70 13.42 10.30
CA LYS A 303 -22.29 14.67 10.79
C LYS A 303 -22.36 14.68 12.31
N VAL A 304 -22.49 15.86 12.89
CA VAL A 304 -22.77 16.01 14.32
C VAL A 304 -24.24 15.67 14.58
N PHE A 305 -24.50 14.78 15.53
CA PHE A 305 -25.85 14.40 15.97
C PHE A 305 -25.92 14.25 17.49
N TYR A 306 -27.13 14.09 18.04
CA TYR A 306 -27.39 13.94 19.47
C TYR A 306 -27.70 12.47 19.81
N PRO A 307 -26.80 11.73 20.50
CA PRO A 307 -27.01 10.30 20.78
C PRO A 307 -28.31 10.00 21.54
N ALA A 308 -28.69 10.85 22.50
CA ALA A 308 -29.93 10.70 23.25
C ALA A 308 -31.18 10.87 22.38
N ALA A 309 -31.17 11.83 21.45
CA ALA A 309 -32.28 12.04 20.52
C ALA A 309 -32.42 10.86 19.54
N LEU A 310 -31.30 10.40 18.98
CA LEU A 310 -31.25 9.23 18.11
C LEU A 310 -31.85 8.00 18.79
N LEU A 311 -31.45 7.74 20.05
CA LEU A 311 -31.94 6.59 20.80
C LEU A 311 -33.45 6.68 21.07
N ARG A 312 -33.93 7.87 21.44
CA ARG A 312 -35.36 8.13 21.69
C ARG A 312 -36.18 7.91 20.42
N GLU A 313 -35.77 8.49 19.29
CA GLU A 313 -36.46 8.35 18.01
C GLU A 313 -36.49 6.89 17.53
N ALA A 314 -35.37 6.15 17.71
CA ALA A 314 -35.32 4.73 17.41
C ALA A 314 -36.30 3.92 18.28
N ALA A 315 -36.37 4.22 19.58
CA ALA A 315 -37.29 3.56 20.50
C ALA A 315 -38.76 3.88 20.19
N GLU A 316 -39.09 5.12 19.80
CA GLU A 316 -40.44 5.52 19.38
C GLU A 316 -40.89 4.75 18.13
N ALA A 317 -40.02 4.66 17.12
CA ALA A 317 -40.28 3.91 15.90
C ALA A 317 -40.52 2.42 16.18
N LEU A 318 -39.71 1.82 17.06
CA LEU A 318 -39.85 0.41 17.45
C LEU A 318 -41.07 0.18 18.35
N SER A 319 -41.46 1.13 19.19
CA SER A 319 -42.64 1.01 20.06
C SER A 319 -43.93 0.81 19.26
N ALA A 320 -44.06 1.51 18.13
CA ALA A 320 -45.21 1.36 17.23
C ALA A 320 -45.33 -0.05 16.63
N GLN A 321 -44.20 -0.71 16.36
CA GLN A 321 -44.15 -2.09 15.89
C GLN A 321 -44.35 -3.10 17.04
N ALA A 322 -43.66 -2.88 18.16
CA ALA A 322 -43.71 -3.74 19.34
C ALA A 322 -45.12 -3.85 19.94
N ALA A 323 -45.89 -2.76 19.92
CA ALA A 323 -47.28 -2.75 20.39
C ALA A 323 -48.17 -3.77 19.66
N ARG A 324 -47.93 -4.02 18.37
CA ARG A 324 -48.68 -5.04 17.60
C ARG A 324 -48.33 -6.46 18.04
N ALA A 325 -47.12 -6.66 18.55
CA ALA A 325 -46.62 -7.93 19.09
C ALA A 325 -46.82 -8.05 20.61
N GLY A 326 -47.50 -7.08 21.25
CA GLY A 326 -47.69 -7.02 22.71
C GLY A 326 -46.43 -6.72 23.52
N ALA A 327 -45.32 -6.36 22.88
CA ALA A 327 -44.04 -6.08 23.53
C ALA A 327 -43.92 -4.58 23.89
N VAL A 328 -43.06 -4.28 24.87
CA VAL A 328 -42.78 -2.90 25.33
C VAL A 328 -41.33 -2.54 25.06
N VAL A 329 -41.09 -1.37 24.47
CA VAL A 329 -39.74 -0.85 24.23
C VAL A 329 -39.41 0.22 25.27
N ARG A 330 -38.23 0.13 25.88
CA ARG A 330 -37.66 1.15 26.78
C ARG A 330 -36.29 1.59 26.30
N HIS A 331 -35.96 2.86 26.50
CA HIS A 331 -34.63 3.40 26.18
C HIS A 331 -33.92 3.94 27.42
N TYR A 332 -32.59 3.85 27.43
CA TYR A 332 -31.73 4.29 28.54
C TYR A 332 -30.48 5.00 28.02
N VAL A 333 -30.14 6.15 28.61
CA VAL A 333 -28.91 6.91 28.30
C VAL A 333 -28.10 7.01 29.58
N GLU A 334 -26.89 6.45 29.58
CA GLU A 334 -26.03 6.40 30.77
C GLU A 334 -25.34 7.75 31.06
N GLN A 335 -24.96 7.97 32.32
CA GLN A 335 -24.21 9.18 32.67
C GLN A 335 -22.82 9.18 32.00
N GLY A 336 -22.48 10.30 31.36
CA GLY A 336 -21.19 10.47 30.66
C GLY A 336 -21.25 10.29 29.14
N VAL A 337 -22.42 9.98 28.57
CA VAL A 337 -22.64 10.08 27.11
C VAL A 337 -22.53 11.56 26.69
N PRO A 338 -21.73 11.89 25.66
CA PRO A 338 -21.59 13.26 25.17
C PRO A 338 -22.91 13.75 24.55
N THR A 339 -23.23 15.04 24.76
CA THR A 339 -24.43 15.66 24.18
C THR A 339 -24.43 15.58 22.65
N THR A 340 -23.26 15.77 22.03
CA THR A 340 -23.06 15.73 20.58
C THR A 340 -22.00 14.69 20.20
N PHE A 341 -22.23 13.96 19.12
CA PHE A 341 -21.30 12.97 18.59
C PHE A 341 -21.14 13.15 17.08
N PHE A 342 -19.91 13.07 16.56
CA PHE A 342 -19.65 13.15 15.12
C PHE A 342 -19.58 11.74 14.52
N GLY A 343 -20.52 11.41 13.62
CA GLY A 343 -20.56 10.09 13.00
C GLY A 343 -21.68 9.96 11.98
N ARG A 344 -21.92 8.72 11.51
CA ARG A 344 -22.95 8.42 10.51
C ARG A 344 -24.25 8.00 11.20
N GLU A 345 -25.00 9.00 11.67
CA GLU A 345 -26.26 8.84 12.42
C GLU A 345 -27.26 7.86 11.75
N ALA A 346 -27.44 7.96 10.43
CA ALA A 346 -28.39 7.11 9.70
C ALA A 346 -28.04 5.61 9.76
N GLN A 347 -26.75 5.27 9.72
CA GLN A 347 -26.29 3.88 9.83
C GLN A 347 -26.50 3.34 11.25
N ILE A 348 -26.24 4.16 12.27
CA ILE A 348 -26.50 3.78 13.67
C ILE A 348 -27.99 3.56 13.89
N ARG A 349 -28.85 4.46 13.38
CA ARG A 349 -30.30 4.32 13.41
C ARG A 349 -30.77 3.01 12.80
N GLN A 350 -30.19 2.63 11.66
CA GLN A 350 -30.51 1.38 10.99
C GLN A 350 -30.10 0.15 11.81
N ILE A 351 -28.89 0.13 12.38
CA ILE A 351 -28.43 -0.96 13.25
C ILE A 351 -29.42 -1.13 14.41
N LEU A 352 -29.82 -0.05 15.07
CA LEU A 352 -30.82 -0.08 16.15
C LEU A 352 -32.17 -0.60 15.68
N GLY A 353 -32.61 -0.23 14.48
CA GLY A 353 -33.85 -0.72 13.87
C GLY A 353 -33.83 -2.23 13.61
N LEU A 354 -32.78 -2.74 12.96
CA LEU A 354 -32.62 -4.16 12.65
C LEU A 354 -32.50 -5.02 13.92
N LEU A 355 -31.68 -4.59 14.88
CA LEU A 355 -31.55 -5.28 16.17
C LEU A 355 -32.86 -5.24 16.97
N GLY A 356 -33.57 -4.11 16.95
CA GLY A 356 -34.86 -3.94 17.60
C GLY A 356 -35.94 -4.83 17.00
N GLN A 357 -36.03 -4.94 15.67
CA GLN A 357 -36.98 -5.83 15.01
C GLN A 357 -36.72 -7.29 15.32
N ASN A 358 -35.45 -7.70 15.33
CA ASN A 358 -35.05 -9.03 15.78
C ASN A 358 -35.46 -9.30 17.23
N ALA A 359 -35.27 -8.32 18.12
CA ALA A 359 -35.69 -8.40 19.52
C ALA A 359 -37.22 -8.53 19.66
N ILE A 360 -38.02 -7.77 18.90
CA ILE A 360 -39.49 -7.89 18.86
C ILE A 360 -39.91 -9.31 18.44
N ALA A 361 -39.27 -9.85 17.39
CA ALA A 361 -39.57 -11.18 16.89
C ALA A 361 -39.25 -12.28 17.93
N ARG A 362 -38.18 -12.12 18.72
CA ARG A 362 -37.77 -13.08 19.75
C ARG A 362 -38.58 -13.01 21.05
N ALA A 363 -39.09 -11.83 21.39
CA ALA A 363 -39.77 -11.58 22.66
C ALA A 363 -41.20 -11.01 22.46
N PRO A 364 -42.11 -11.75 21.80
CA PRO A 364 -43.50 -11.33 21.69
C PRO A 364 -44.12 -11.25 23.10
N GLY A 365 -44.79 -10.14 23.42
CA GLY A 365 -45.29 -9.90 24.79
C GLY A 365 -44.23 -9.51 25.82
N GLY A 366 -42.95 -9.41 25.43
CA GLY A 366 -41.82 -9.18 26.32
C GLY A 366 -41.38 -7.72 26.44
N GLU A 367 -40.22 -7.51 27.06
CA GLU A 367 -39.59 -6.19 27.18
C GLU A 367 -38.33 -6.11 26.32
N ILE A 368 -38.19 -5.01 25.60
CA ILE A 368 -37.03 -4.68 24.76
C ILE A 368 -36.40 -3.42 25.32
N ARG A 369 -35.11 -3.47 25.63
CA ARG A 369 -34.35 -2.35 26.16
C ARG A 369 -33.27 -1.95 25.19
N ILE A 370 -33.21 -0.67 24.85
CA ILE A 370 -32.15 -0.09 24.03
C ILE A 370 -31.38 0.90 24.87
N ALA A 371 -30.05 0.81 24.90
CA ALA A 371 -29.24 1.72 25.71
C ALA A 371 -28.01 2.24 24.96
N VAL A 372 -27.52 3.40 25.39
CA VAL A 372 -26.23 3.97 24.99
C VAL A 372 -25.40 4.36 26.21
N GLU A 373 -24.13 3.96 26.22
CA GLU A 373 -23.17 4.24 27.30
C GLU A 373 -21.78 4.62 26.75
N PRO A 374 -20.99 5.44 27.47
CA PRO A 374 -19.60 5.71 27.11
C PRO A 374 -18.72 4.48 27.42
N VAL A 375 -17.70 4.23 26.61
CA VAL A 375 -16.76 3.12 26.86
C VAL A 375 -15.83 3.47 28.05
N PRO A 376 -15.73 2.62 29.10
CA PRO A 376 -14.89 2.89 30.27
C PRO A 376 -13.38 2.91 29.95
N GLY A 377 -12.64 3.88 30.50
CA GLY A 377 -11.16 3.84 30.54
C GLY A 377 -10.44 4.94 29.75
N ASP A 378 -11.13 5.67 28.90
CA ASP A 378 -10.54 6.77 28.13
C ASP A 378 -11.47 7.99 28.15
N LYS A 379 -11.11 9.02 28.92
CA LYS A 379 -11.88 10.28 29.01
C LYS A 379 -11.83 11.09 27.70
N SER A 380 -11.04 10.64 26.72
CA SER A 380 -10.98 11.16 25.36
C SER A 380 -11.60 10.23 24.32
N SER A 381 -12.20 9.09 24.73
CA SER A 381 -12.66 8.10 23.77
C SER A 381 -13.81 8.64 22.93
N HIS A 382 -13.48 8.88 21.69
CA HIS A 382 -14.31 8.99 20.50
C HIS A 382 -15.16 7.73 20.24
N GLN A 383 -15.73 7.09 21.27
CA GLN A 383 -16.44 5.82 21.15
C GLN A 383 -17.69 5.75 22.03
N LEU A 384 -18.77 5.22 21.47
CA LEU A 384 -20.02 4.93 22.17
C LEU A 384 -20.34 3.44 22.05
N LEU A 385 -20.89 2.88 23.13
CA LEU A 385 -21.40 1.53 23.18
C LEU A 385 -22.92 1.56 23.17
N PHE A 386 -23.52 0.91 22.18
CA PHE A 386 -24.96 0.72 22.08
C PHE A 386 -25.30 -0.73 22.44
N SER A 387 -26.46 -0.93 23.07
CA SER A 387 -26.97 -2.27 23.37
C SER A 387 -28.46 -2.39 23.08
N VAL A 388 -28.86 -3.59 22.63
CA VAL A 388 -30.26 -4.00 22.48
C VAL A 388 -30.45 -5.30 23.24
N ARG A 389 -31.30 -5.28 24.26
CA ARG A 389 -31.64 -6.42 25.11
C ARG A 389 -33.10 -6.79 24.94
N ASP A 390 -33.39 -8.09 24.94
CA ASP A 390 -34.75 -8.62 24.99
C ASP A 390 -34.90 -9.73 26.03
N THR A 391 -36.14 -9.95 26.45
CA THR A 391 -36.54 -11.03 27.37
C THR A 391 -36.90 -12.34 26.64
N GLY A 392 -36.43 -12.53 25.41
CA GLY A 392 -36.68 -13.70 24.59
C GLY A 392 -35.68 -14.84 24.85
N TYR A 393 -35.60 -15.78 23.93
CA TYR A 393 -34.70 -16.93 24.06
C TYR A 393 -33.22 -16.52 23.95
N PRO A 394 -32.31 -17.21 24.67
CA PRO A 394 -30.86 -16.95 24.60
C PRO A 394 -30.29 -17.18 23.19
N LEU A 395 -29.24 -16.44 22.84
CA LEU A 395 -28.60 -16.46 21.51
C LEU A 395 -27.69 -17.68 21.27
N THR A 396 -27.24 -18.34 22.35
CA THR A 396 -26.28 -19.46 22.38
C THR A 396 -26.46 -20.29 23.67
N ASP A 397 -26.00 -21.56 23.67
CA ASP A 397 -25.97 -22.44 24.86
C ASP A 397 -24.78 -22.14 25.83
N THR A 398 -23.91 -21.20 25.50
CA THR A 398 -22.69 -20.88 26.26
C THR A 398 -22.54 -19.38 26.53
N THR A 399 -21.90 -19.09 27.67
CA THR A 399 -21.61 -17.75 28.19
C THR A 399 -20.86 -16.87 27.19
N ALA A 400 -21.38 -15.66 26.93
CA ALA A 400 -20.76 -14.52 26.24
C ALA A 400 -19.54 -14.85 25.35
N ASP A 401 -19.78 -15.26 24.11
CA ASP A 401 -18.73 -15.37 23.10
C ASP A 401 -18.37 -13.96 22.58
N LEU A 402 -17.08 -13.62 22.72
CA LEU A 402 -16.52 -12.32 22.34
C LEU A 402 -16.36 -12.17 20.81
N ASP A 403 -16.37 -13.29 20.07
CA ASP A 403 -16.39 -13.34 18.60
C ASP A 403 -17.78 -13.78 18.12
N PHE A 404 -18.73 -12.84 18.16
CA PHE A 404 -20.08 -13.11 17.67
C PHE A 404 -20.07 -13.25 16.14
N ASP A 405 -20.08 -14.50 15.66
CA ASP A 405 -20.32 -14.84 14.27
C ASP A 405 -21.80 -15.19 14.04
N PRO A 406 -22.55 -14.37 13.26
CA PRO A 406 -23.95 -14.65 12.88
C PRO A 406 -24.14 -16.01 12.17
N LEU A 407 -23.07 -16.61 11.65
CA LEU A 407 -23.11 -17.88 10.91
C LEU A 407 -23.14 -19.10 11.83
N THR A 408 -22.45 -19.06 12.97
CA THR A 408 -22.29 -20.19 13.92
C THR A 408 -23.22 -20.11 15.11
N SER A 409 -23.70 -18.91 15.44
CA SER A 409 -24.67 -18.69 16.52
C SER A 409 -26.02 -19.33 16.17
N GLY A 410 -26.61 -20.03 17.15
CA GLY A 410 -27.76 -20.95 17.01
C GLY A 410 -29.09 -20.34 16.57
N ALA A 411 -29.10 -19.18 15.91
CA ALA A 411 -30.27 -18.52 15.31
C ALA A 411 -30.86 -19.28 14.10
N ARG A 412 -30.80 -20.62 14.12
CA ARG A 412 -31.22 -21.52 13.04
C ARG A 412 -32.74 -21.60 12.86
N SER A 413 -33.55 -21.07 13.77
CA SER A 413 -34.99 -21.37 13.77
C SER A 413 -35.93 -20.26 13.28
N GLN A 414 -35.60 -18.96 13.33
CA GLN A 414 -36.54 -17.90 12.89
C GLN A 414 -35.89 -16.60 12.39
N GLY A 415 -35.35 -16.61 11.16
CA GLY A 415 -35.31 -15.43 10.27
C GLY A 415 -34.45 -14.21 10.63
N GLY A 416 -33.60 -14.26 11.66
CA GLY A 416 -32.77 -13.11 12.10
C GLY A 416 -31.28 -13.15 11.72
N ARG A 417 -30.80 -14.22 11.06
CA ARG A 417 -29.37 -14.41 10.74
C ARG A 417 -28.85 -13.37 9.75
N LEU A 418 -29.66 -13.05 8.73
CA LEU A 418 -29.33 -12.06 7.73
C LEU A 418 -29.24 -10.66 8.34
N ASP A 419 -30.20 -10.28 9.16
CA ASP A 419 -30.23 -8.97 9.82
C ASP A 419 -29.04 -8.78 10.77
N LEU A 420 -28.61 -9.82 11.48
CA LEU A 420 -27.41 -9.80 12.32
C LEU A 420 -26.12 -9.71 11.50
N ALA A 421 -26.06 -10.36 10.33
CA ALA A 421 -24.94 -10.21 9.39
C ALA A 421 -24.87 -8.79 8.78
N ILE A 422 -26.02 -8.17 8.49
CA ILE A 422 -26.10 -6.78 8.03
C ILE A 422 -25.63 -5.83 9.13
N CYS A 423 -26.10 -6.02 10.37
CA CYS A 423 -25.63 -5.24 11.51
C CYS A 423 -24.11 -5.34 11.65
N ARG A 424 -23.52 -6.54 11.51
CA ARG A 424 -22.06 -6.73 11.56
C ARG A 424 -21.33 -5.94 10.48
N LEU A 425 -21.80 -6.00 9.22
CA LEU A 425 -21.20 -5.23 8.12
C LEU A 425 -21.27 -3.71 8.35
N LEU A 426 -22.41 -3.22 8.83
CA LEU A 426 -22.59 -1.79 9.13
C LEU A 426 -21.68 -1.34 10.28
N VAL A 427 -21.60 -2.13 11.36
CA VAL A 427 -20.74 -1.85 12.52
C VAL A 427 -19.26 -1.85 12.13
N LEU A 428 -18.80 -2.83 11.36
CA LEU A 428 -17.42 -2.86 10.84
C LEU A 428 -17.14 -1.66 9.94
N SER A 429 -18.11 -1.27 9.10
CA SER A 429 -17.96 -0.08 8.26
C SER A 429 -17.80 1.19 9.09
N LEU A 430 -18.38 1.25 10.29
CA LEU A 430 -18.27 2.34 11.27
C LEU A 430 -16.97 2.27 12.10
N GLY A 431 -16.07 1.33 11.82
CA GLY A 431 -14.86 1.08 12.61
C GLY A 431 -15.14 0.51 14.00
N GLY A 432 -16.37 0.03 14.23
CA GLY A 432 -16.82 -0.54 15.48
C GLY A 432 -16.73 -2.06 15.51
N ARG A 433 -17.08 -2.66 16.65
CA ARG A 433 -17.18 -4.11 16.86
C ARG A 433 -18.56 -4.48 17.38
N MET A 434 -19.02 -5.69 17.07
CA MET A 434 -20.32 -6.22 17.49
C MET A 434 -20.10 -7.50 18.31
N SER A 435 -20.85 -7.67 19.39
CA SER A 435 -20.80 -8.87 20.23
C SER A 435 -22.19 -9.22 20.76
N ALA A 436 -22.36 -10.43 21.27
CA ALA A 436 -23.62 -10.83 21.90
C ALA A 436 -23.36 -11.63 23.18
N GLY A 437 -24.29 -11.53 24.12
CA GLY A 437 -24.21 -12.28 25.36
C GLY A 437 -25.58 -12.55 25.95
N ASN A 438 -25.67 -13.63 26.73
CA ASN A 438 -26.83 -13.93 27.55
C ASN A 438 -26.58 -13.37 28.95
N THR A 439 -27.50 -12.54 29.47
CA THR A 439 -27.47 -12.15 30.88
C THR A 439 -28.28 -13.16 31.70
N THR A 440 -27.99 -13.31 32.99
CA THR A 440 -28.71 -14.20 33.91
C THR A 440 -30.23 -13.99 33.83
N GLY A 441 -30.97 -15.05 33.49
CA GLY A 441 -32.45 -15.05 33.46
C GLY A 441 -33.12 -15.08 32.08
N ASN A 442 -32.59 -15.81 31.10
CA ASN A 442 -33.20 -15.93 29.75
C ASN A 442 -33.35 -14.56 29.05
N THR A 443 -32.31 -13.73 29.06
CA THR A 443 -32.29 -12.47 28.30
C THR A 443 -31.12 -12.46 27.34
N ALA A 444 -31.40 -12.15 26.06
CA ALA A 444 -30.38 -11.95 25.03
C ALA A 444 -30.00 -10.47 24.98
N THR A 445 -28.71 -10.17 24.87
CA THR A 445 -28.23 -8.80 24.64
C THR A 445 -27.22 -8.79 23.50
N VAL A 446 -27.43 -7.88 22.55
CA VAL A 446 -26.49 -7.59 21.47
C VAL A 446 -25.87 -6.23 21.73
N PHE A 447 -24.56 -6.15 21.59
CA PHE A 447 -23.76 -4.95 21.82
C PHE A 447 -23.05 -4.56 20.53
N PHE A 448 -22.92 -3.25 20.29
CA PHE A 448 -22.02 -2.76 19.25
C PHE A 448 -21.38 -1.44 19.64
N THR A 449 -20.13 -1.25 19.23
CA THR A 449 -19.41 0.01 19.39
C THR A 449 -19.46 0.83 18.12
N VAL A 450 -19.33 2.15 18.26
CA VAL A 450 -19.18 3.08 17.14
C VAL A 450 -18.02 4.02 17.45
N VAL A 451 -17.13 4.21 16.48
CA VAL A 451 -16.00 5.15 16.59
C VAL A 451 -16.34 6.45 15.86
N GLY A 452 -16.15 7.59 16.51
CA GLY A 452 -16.48 8.93 15.99
C GLY A 452 -15.93 10.08 16.85
N GLY A 453 -15.61 11.22 16.23
CA GLY A 453 -14.91 12.33 16.88
C GLY A 453 -15.76 13.17 17.85
N ALA A 454 -15.09 13.95 18.71
CA ALA A 454 -15.70 15.09 19.38
C ALA A 454 -15.97 16.18 18.33
N ALA A 455 -17.15 16.82 18.39
CA ALA A 455 -17.54 17.82 17.40
C ALA A 455 -16.47 18.93 17.26
N PRO A 456 -16.03 19.29 16.04
CA PRO A 456 -15.07 20.37 15.85
C PRO A 456 -15.64 21.72 16.34
N THR A 457 -14.84 22.47 17.09
CA THR A 457 -15.21 23.73 17.76
C THR A 457 -15.81 24.78 16.83
N SER A 458 -15.53 24.71 15.52
CA SER A 458 -16.05 25.62 14.49
C SER A 458 -17.52 25.38 14.11
N GLN A 459 -18.08 24.19 14.33
CA GLN A 459 -19.50 23.88 14.06
C GLN A 459 -20.40 24.01 15.31
N GLN A 460 -19.81 24.19 16.51
CA GLN A 460 -20.57 24.50 17.72
C GLN A 460 -21.21 25.89 17.68
N ALA A 461 -20.66 26.83 16.90
CA ALA A 461 -21.15 28.21 16.81
C ALA A 461 -22.50 28.35 16.08
N THR A 462 -22.89 27.39 15.23
CA THR A 462 -24.13 27.48 14.43
C THR A 462 -25.36 26.87 15.10
N LEU A 463 -25.20 26.17 16.23
CA LEU A 463 -26.26 25.42 16.92
C LEU A 463 -26.72 26.04 18.25
N VAL A 464 -26.23 27.23 18.62
CA VAL A 464 -26.62 27.93 19.88
C VAL A 464 -28.00 28.61 19.79
N ASN A 465 -28.66 28.63 18.63
CA ASN A 465 -29.94 29.31 18.44
C ASN A 465 -31.16 28.37 18.24
N GLN A 466 -31.35 27.39 19.13
CA GLN A 466 -32.69 26.82 19.34
C GLN A 466 -33.07 26.89 20.83
N PRO A 467 -34.13 27.62 21.20
CA PRO A 467 -34.62 27.68 22.57
C PRO A 467 -35.58 26.53 22.87
N GLY A 468 -35.33 25.81 23.97
CA GLY A 468 -36.14 24.68 24.48
C GLY A 468 -35.45 23.34 24.20
N GLU A 469 -35.22 22.43 25.14
CA GLU A 469 -35.93 22.11 26.36
C GLU A 469 -34.93 21.53 27.37
N THR A 470 -34.81 22.17 28.54
CA THR A 470 -34.23 21.55 29.73
C THR A 470 -35.38 20.92 30.50
N GLN A 471 -35.67 19.64 30.28
CA GLN A 471 -36.48 18.86 31.21
C GLN A 471 -35.65 17.74 31.82
N ALA A 472 -35.56 17.81 33.15
CA ALA A 472 -34.87 16.90 34.02
C ALA A 472 -35.40 15.47 33.83
N VAL A 473 -34.54 14.56 33.38
CA VAL A 473 -34.78 13.13 33.52
C VAL A 473 -34.44 12.76 34.97
N ALA A 474 -35.49 12.49 35.74
CA ALA A 474 -35.39 12.08 37.13
C ALA A 474 -34.52 10.82 37.26
N SER A 475 -33.49 10.94 38.10
CA SER A 475 -32.70 9.85 38.64
C SER A 475 -33.61 8.84 39.35
N MET A 476 -33.76 7.64 38.82
CA MET A 476 -34.17 6.47 39.58
C MET A 476 -32.99 5.51 39.68
N SER A 477 -32.21 5.70 40.75
CA SER A 477 -31.31 4.70 41.30
C SER A 477 -32.15 3.59 41.93
N GLY A 478 -32.10 2.37 41.38
CA GLY A 478 -32.81 1.24 41.96
C GLY A 478 -32.59 -0.10 41.28
N GLY A 479 -31.52 -0.79 41.68
CA GLY A 479 -31.48 -2.25 41.76
C GLY A 479 -31.28 -3.06 40.47
N GLY A 480 -30.09 -3.64 40.30
CA GLY A 480 -29.89 -4.84 39.47
C GLY A 480 -28.76 -4.80 38.42
N TRP A 481 -28.12 -3.65 38.19
CA TRP A 481 -27.20 -3.44 37.06
C TRP A 481 -25.71 -3.64 37.38
N LYS A 482 -25.34 -4.53 38.30
CA LYS A 482 -23.90 -4.81 38.54
C LYS A 482 -23.30 -5.81 37.54
N SER A 483 -24.11 -6.66 36.88
CA SER A 483 -23.61 -7.71 35.98
C SER A 483 -23.27 -7.25 34.56
N SER A 484 -23.82 -6.11 34.09
CA SER A 484 -23.39 -5.52 32.80
C SER A 484 -22.00 -4.90 32.89
N PHE A 485 -21.59 -4.48 34.09
CA PHE A 485 -20.30 -3.83 34.31
C PHE A 485 -19.12 -4.79 34.07
N GLU A 486 -19.30 -6.09 34.34
CA GLU A 486 -18.27 -7.10 34.05
C GLU A 486 -18.17 -7.40 32.54
N ALA A 487 -19.28 -7.39 31.80
CA ALA A 487 -19.28 -7.55 30.35
C ALA A 487 -18.71 -6.31 29.63
N SER A 488 -19.13 -5.10 30.03
CA SER A 488 -18.59 -3.82 29.52
C SER A 488 -17.12 -3.63 29.90
N ALA A 489 -16.67 -4.07 31.09
CA ALA A 489 -15.26 -4.03 31.48
C ALA A 489 -14.40 -5.07 30.73
N ARG A 490 -14.98 -6.21 30.32
CA ARG A 490 -14.26 -7.23 29.51
C ARG A 490 -14.11 -6.78 28.06
N LEU A 491 -15.14 -6.17 27.48
CA LEU A 491 -15.09 -5.53 26.16
C LEU A 491 -14.17 -4.29 26.14
N ALA A 492 -14.17 -3.47 27.20
CA ALA A 492 -13.26 -2.33 27.32
C ALA A 492 -11.78 -2.75 27.46
N ARG A 493 -11.50 -3.91 28.09
CA ARG A 493 -10.14 -4.48 28.15
C ARG A 493 -9.64 -5.00 26.80
N LEU A 494 -10.54 -5.41 25.91
CA LEU A 494 -10.26 -5.88 24.54
C LEU A 494 -10.37 -4.78 23.47
N ALA A 495 -10.86 -3.59 23.84
CA ALA A 495 -10.93 -2.41 22.98
C ALA A 495 -9.58 -1.66 22.89
N LEU A 496 -8.60 -2.04 23.71
CA LEU A 496 -7.20 -1.71 23.48
C LEU A 496 -6.63 -2.83 22.59
N PRO A 497 -5.91 -2.50 21.49
CA PRO A 497 -5.20 -3.53 20.74
C PRO A 497 -4.37 -4.35 21.71
N ASP A 498 -4.55 -5.66 21.67
CA ASP A 498 -3.73 -6.59 22.45
C ASP A 498 -2.27 -6.19 22.25
N ALA A 499 -1.60 -5.89 23.37
CA ALA A 499 -0.16 -5.90 23.44
C ALA A 499 0.26 -7.37 23.30
N GLU A 500 0.09 -7.93 22.09
CA GLU A 500 0.72 -9.17 21.72
C GLU A 500 2.22 -8.99 21.93
N ALA A 501 2.78 -9.96 22.65
CA ALA A 501 4.18 -10.04 23.00
C ALA A 501 5.04 -9.71 21.78
N GLU A 502 5.96 -8.75 21.96
CA GLU A 502 7.00 -8.40 21.01
C GLU A 502 7.75 -9.68 20.58
N ALA A 503 7.36 -10.23 19.43
CA ALA A 503 8.20 -11.15 18.70
C ALA A 503 9.41 -10.35 18.19
N GLU A 504 10.62 -10.80 18.53
CA GLU A 504 11.86 -10.19 18.05
C GLU A 504 11.83 -10.02 16.51
N PRO A 505 12.33 -8.91 15.95
CA PRO A 505 12.33 -8.71 14.50
C PRO A 505 13.18 -9.79 13.83
N GLU A 506 12.55 -10.61 12.99
CA GLU A 506 13.23 -11.61 12.17
C GLU A 506 14.37 -10.96 11.36
N ARG A 507 15.59 -11.50 11.48
CA ARG A 507 16.76 -11.01 10.74
C ARG A 507 16.56 -11.21 9.24
N ARG A 508 16.57 -10.11 8.47
CA ARG A 508 16.41 -10.15 7.01
C ARG A 508 17.75 -10.28 6.29
N THR A 509 17.81 -11.21 5.35
CA THR A 509 18.96 -11.51 4.49
C THR A 509 18.65 -11.11 3.04
N GLY A 510 19.68 -10.80 2.24
CA GLY A 510 19.52 -10.50 0.81
C GLY A 510 20.78 -10.73 -0.02
N SER A 511 20.73 -10.33 -1.29
CA SER A 511 21.84 -10.40 -2.25
C SER A 511 22.68 -9.13 -2.21
N VAL A 512 23.97 -9.27 -1.92
CA VAL A 512 24.88 -8.14 -1.69
C VAL A 512 26.07 -8.23 -2.63
N LEU A 513 26.40 -7.14 -3.33
CA LEU A 513 27.63 -7.00 -4.09
C LEU A 513 28.65 -6.18 -3.29
N VAL A 514 29.86 -6.68 -3.11
CA VAL A 514 30.95 -5.96 -2.43
C VAL A 514 31.99 -5.51 -3.44
N VAL A 515 32.22 -4.21 -3.52
CA VAL A 515 33.19 -3.59 -4.45
C VAL A 515 34.26 -2.88 -3.63
N ASP A 516 35.47 -3.42 -3.63
CA ASP A 516 36.64 -2.86 -2.92
C ASP A 516 37.92 -3.31 -3.63
N ASP A 517 38.88 -2.40 -3.80
CA ASP A 517 40.13 -2.63 -4.52
C ASP A 517 41.11 -3.53 -3.74
N SER A 518 40.96 -3.58 -2.42
CA SER A 518 41.80 -4.35 -1.51
C SER A 518 41.28 -5.80 -1.41
N PRO A 519 42.04 -6.80 -1.91
CA PRO A 519 41.61 -8.20 -1.85
C PRO A 519 41.31 -8.67 -0.42
N THR A 520 42.07 -8.17 0.56
CA THR A 520 41.92 -8.50 1.98
C THR A 520 40.65 -7.91 2.57
N SER A 521 40.35 -6.63 2.31
CA SER A 521 39.14 -5.97 2.80
C SER A 521 37.89 -6.57 2.16
N ARG A 522 37.95 -6.81 0.85
CA ARG A 522 36.87 -7.43 0.07
C ARG A 522 36.51 -8.82 0.58
N GLU A 523 37.50 -9.69 0.81
CA GLU A 523 37.26 -11.04 1.32
C GLU A 523 36.72 -11.02 2.76
N LEU A 524 37.23 -10.09 3.60
CA LEU A 524 36.75 -9.92 4.98
C LEU A 524 35.27 -9.51 5.02
N LEU A 525 34.88 -8.52 4.22
CA LEU A 525 33.49 -8.08 4.10
C LEU A 525 32.60 -9.21 3.58
N ALA A 526 33.02 -9.89 2.50
CA ALA A 526 32.27 -10.98 1.93
C ALA A 526 32.05 -12.13 2.93
N HIS A 527 33.09 -12.52 3.68
CA HIS A 527 32.99 -13.55 4.69
C HIS A 527 31.99 -13.18 5.80
N GLN A 528 32.05 -11.96 6.31
CA GLN A 528 31.14 -11.48 7.36
C GLN A 528 29.68 -11.46 6.90
N LEU A 529 29.44 -11.04 5.67
CA LEU A 529 28.09 -10.94 5.10
C LEU A 529 27.48 -12.32 4.80
N ARG A 530 28.29 -13.26 4.30
CA ARG A 530 27.89 -14.67 4.11
C ARG A 530 27.57 -15.35 5.42
N GLN A 531 28.36 -15.11 6.48
CA GLN A 531 28.05 -15.61 7.83
C GLN A 531 26.74 -15.06 8.38
N ALA A 532 26.36 -13.84 7.99
CA ALA A 532 25.08 -13.24 8.35
C ALA A 532 23.90 -13.75 7.51
N GLY A 533 24.12 -14.73 6.60
CA GLY A 533 23.10 -15.38 5.79
C GLY A 533 22.82 -14.71 4.45
N ASN A 534 23.59 -13.70 4.04
CA ASN A 534 23.44 -13.02 2.75
C ASN A 534 24.13 -13.80 1.62
N THR A 535 23.58 -13.72 0.41
CA THR A 535 24.29 -14.15 -0.80
C THR A 535 25.22 -13.02 -1.22
N VAL A 536 26.51 -13.31 -1.43
CA VAL A 536 27.51 -12.25 -1.62
C VAL A 536 28.42 -12.52 -2.80
N GLU A 537 28.45 -11.57 -3.72
CA GLU A 537 29.40 -11.48 -4.83
C GLU A 537 30.40 -10.35 -4.59
N VAL A 538 31.55 -10.43 -5.25
CA VAL A 538 32.67 -9.51 -5.03
C VAL A 538 33.22 -8.97 -6.35
N ALA A 539 33.64 -7.71 -6.35
CA ALA A 539 34.32 -7.05 -7.47
C ALA A 539 35.50 -6.22 -6.97
N GLY A 540 36.57 -6.13 -7.76
CA GLY A 540 37.79 -5.35 -7.43
C GLY A 540 37.94 -4.06 -8.21
N THR A 541 37.13 -3.89 -9.25
CA THR A 541 37.18 -2.73 -10.13
C THR A 541 35.75 -2.22 -10.39
N ALA A 542 35.64 -0.96 -10.78
CA ALA A 542 34.38 -0.35 -11.18
C ALA A 542 33.78 -1.09 -12.39
N SER A 543 34.61 -1.42 -13.38
CA SER A 543 34.17 -2.12 -14.59
C SER A 543 33.57 -3.50 -14.28
N GLU A 544 34.22 -4.28 -13.39
CA GLU A 544 33.72 -5.59 -12.96
C GLU A 544 32.39 -5.47 -12.19
N ALA A 545 32.27 -4.47 -11.32
CA ALA A 545 31.03 -4.22 -10.59
C ALA A 545 29.86 -3.85 -11.53
N LEU A 546 30.14 -3.03 -12.55
CA LEU A 546 29.17 -2.68 -13.58
C LEU A 546 28.84 -3.88 -14.49
N ASP A 547 29.76 -4.78 -14.78
CA ASP A 547 29.39 -5.99 -15.53
C ASP A 547 28.45 -6.88 -14.70
N LEU A 548 28.71 -7.03 -13.40
CA LEU A 548 27.92 -7.89 -12.51
C LEU A 548 26.50 -7.36 -12.28
N VAL A 549 26.32 -6.07 -11.99
CA VAL A 549 24.97 -5.51 -11.70
C VAL A 549 24.02 -5.58 -12.92
N TRP A 550 24.56 -5.74 -14.12
CA TRP A 550 23.80 -5.86 -15.37
C TRP A 550 23.56 -7.32 -15.78
N GLN A 551 24.40 -8.25 -15.29
CA GLN A 551 24.22 -9.69 -15.52
C GLN A 551 23.31 -10.35 -14.48
N GLN A 552 23.27 -9.84 -13.25
CA GLN A 552 22.51 -10.41 -12.14
C GLN A 552 21.88 -9.33 -11.25
N GLU A 553 20.90 -9.72 -10.43
CA GLU A 553 20.20 -8.81 -9.53
C GLU A 553 20.83 -8.80 -8.13
N PHE A 554 20.98 -7.59 -7.59
CA PHE A 554 21.45 -7.37 -6.23
C PHE A 554 20.47 -6.51 -5.44
N ASP A 555 20.42 -6.75 -4.14
CA ASP A 555 19.63 -5.97 -3.20
C ASP A 555 20.38 -4.75 -2.70
N VAL A 556 21.64 -4.95 -2.33
CA VAL A 556 22.51 -3.87 -1.88
C VAL A 556 23.88 -3.99 -2.56
N ILE A 557 24.48 -2.87 -2.92
CA ILE A 557 25.89 -2.79 -3.30
C ILE A 557 26.65 -2.02 -2.22
N LEU A 558 27.72 -2.62 -1.71
CA LEU A 558 28.73 -1.98 -0.89
C LEU A 558 29.81 -1.45 -1.84
N LEU A 559 29.90 -0.13 -1.98
CA LEU A 559 30.72 0.49 -3.03
C LEU A 559 31.81 1.35 -2.43
N ASP A 560 33.06 0.91 -2.55
CA ASP A 560 34.21 1.74 -2.19
C ASP A 560 34.33 2.97 -3.10
N VAL A 561 34.72 4.11 -2.51
CA VAL A 561 34.95 5.37 -3.25
C VAL A 561 36.23 5.30 -4.09
N LEU A 562 37.28 4.66 -3.58
CA LEU A 562 38.57 4.61 -4.28
C LEU A 562 38.71 3.26 -5.00
N LEU A 563 38.48 3.24 -6.31
CA LEU A 563 38.69 2.06 -7.15
C LEU A 563 39.86 2.31 -8.15
N PRO A 564 40.52 1.25 -8.65
CA PRO A 564 41.75 1.39 -9.43
C PRO A 564 41.51 1.93 -10.86
N ASP A 565 40.30 1.77 -11.40
CA ASP A 565 39.92 2.13 -12.77
C ASP A 565 38.92 3.31 -12.86
N SER A 566 38.19 3.62 -11.79
CA SER A 566 37.27 4.76 -11.72
C SER A 566 37.02 5.20 -10.27
N ASP A 567 36.34 6.32 -10.06
CA ASP A 567 35.83 6.71 -8.74
C ASP A 567 34.49 5.98 -8.47
N GLY A 568 34.30 5.44 -7.27
CA GLY A 568 33.03 4.83 -6.86
C GLY A 568 31.85 5.81 -6.93
N ILE A 569 32.09 7.12 -6.82
CA ILE A 569 31.06 8.14 -7.07
C ILE A 569 30.62 8.14 -8.53
N ALA A 570 31.54 7.95 -9.48
CA ALA A 570 31.20 7.87 -10.91
C ALA A 570 30.37 6.60 -11.21
N VAL A 571 30.65 5.49 -10.53
CA VAL A 571 29.85 4.26 -10.60
C VAL A 571 28.43 4.49 -10.11
N LEU A 572 28.26 5.20 -8.98
CA LEU A 572 26.95 5.58 -8.46
C LEU A 572 26.18 6.48 -9.44
N GLU A 573 26.85 7.44 -10.08
CA GLU A 573 26.24 8.30 -11.10
C GLU A 573 25.78 7.50 -12.32
N GLU A 574 26.59 6.56 -12.82
CA GLU A 574 26.22 5.69 -13.93
C GLU A 574 25.03 4.77 -13.58
N LEU A 575 25.02 4.20 -12.38
CA LEU A 575 23.90 3.40 -11.86
C LEU A 575 22.60 4.23 -11.79
N ARG A 576 22.70 5.51 -11.41
CA ARG A 576 21.56 6.43 -11.40
C ARG A 576 21.07 6.75 -12.81
N GLU A 577 21.96 7.13 -13.72
CA GLU A 577 21.62 7.52 -15.08
C GLU A 577 20.96 6.39 -15.87
N LYS A 578 21.41 5.15 -15.64
CA LYS A 578 20.84 3.95 -16.25
C LYS A 578 19.64 3.38 -15.46
N GLY A 579 19.16 4.07 -14.42
CA GLY A 579 17.94 3.71 -13.67
C GLY A 579 18.08 2.52 -12.72
N ALA A 580 19.30 2.03 -12.44
CA ALA A 580 19.51 0.85 -11.60
C ALA A 580 19.13 1.10 -10.12
N LEU A 581 19.17 2.34 -9.64
CA LEU A 581 18.85 2.70 -8.25
C LEU A 581 17.37 2.49 -7.86
N GLU A 582 16.48 2.32 -8.84
CA GLU A 582 15.09 1.94 -8.58
C GLU A 582 14.96 0.53 -7.99
N ARG A 583 15.88 -0.37 -8.36
CA ARG A 583 15.91 -1.76 -7.92
C ARG A 583 17.06 -2.07 -6.97
N LEU A 584 18.16 -1.32 -7.01
CA LEU A 584 19.37 -1.54 -6.20
C LEU A 584 19.52 -0.45 -5.13
N SER A 585 19.92 -0.81 -3.91
CA SER A 585 20.34 0.16 -2.89
C SER A 585 21.86 0.26 -2.84
N VAL A 586 22.42 1.48 -2.80
CA VAL A 586 23.87 1.71 -2.78
C VAL A 586 24.32 2.20 -1.41
N LEU A 587 25.29 1.52 -0.81
CA LEU A 587 25.92 1.85 0.46
C LEU A 587 27.40 2.14 0.23
N MET A 588 27.80 3.40 0.31
CA MET A 588 29.16 3.83 0.00
C MET A 588 30.13 3.44 1.11
N ILE A 589 31.37 3.05 0.80
CA ILE A 589 32.45 2.84 1.75
C ILE A 589 33.52 3.91 1.51
N SER A 590 33.87 4.71 2.52
CA SER A 590 34.78 5.85 2.36
C SER A 590 35.67 6.11 3.59
N ALA A 591 36.83 6.74 3.38
CA ALA A 591 37.66 7.27 4.46
C ALA A 591 37.07 8.59 5.01
N VAL A 592 37.08 8.75 6.34
CA VAL A 592 36.26 9.73 7.10
C VAL A 592 36.68 11.21 6.93
N GLU A 593 37.70 11.54 6.14
CA GLU A 593 38.39 12.84 6.25
C GLU A 593 37.79 14.03 5.46
N GLU A 594 36.73 13.86 4.67
CA GLU A 594 36.06 15.00 4.01
C GLU A 594 34.52 14.98 4.16
N THR A 595 34.01 15.80 5.08
CA THR A 595 32.57 16.05 5.33
C THR A 595 31.80 16.52 4.08
N SER A 596 32.49 17.06 3.07
CA SER A 596 31.91 17.44 1.77
C SER A 596 31.62 16.26 0.84
N SER A 597 32.27 15.11 1.05
CA SER A 597 32.12 13.92 0.19
C SER A 597 30.86 13.09 0.55
N VAL A 598 30.54 12.97 1.84
CA VAL A 598 29.39 12.16 2.32
C VAL A 598 28.04 12.72 1.88
N ALA A 599 27.79 14.02 2.09
CA ALA A 599 26.53 14.66 1.68
C ALA A 599 26.34 14.57 0.15
N ALA A 600 27.43 14.73 -0.59
CA ALA A 600 27.43 14.70 -2.04
C ALA A 600 27.15 13.30 -2.61
N CYS A 601 27.45 12.23 -1.87
CA CYS A 601 27.05 10.86 -2.22
C CYS A 601 25.56 10.61 -2.01
N ILE A 602 25.00 11.09 -0.89
CA ILE A 602 23.55 10.94 -0.60
C ILE A 602 22.72 11.72 -1.62
N GLU A 603 23.10 12.95 -1.96
CA GLU A 603 22.45 13.75 -3.01
C GLU A 603 22.52 13.08 -4.39
N ARG A 604 23.52 12.24 -4.63
CA ARG A 604 23.67 11.47 -5.86
C ARG A 604 22.89 10.15 -5.87
N GLY A 605 22.17 9.83 -4.79
CA GLY A 605 21.31 8.66 -4.69
C GLY A 605 21.90 7.48 -3.92
N ALA A 606 23.02 7.66 -3.22
CA ALA A 606 23.45 6.68 -2.23
C ALA A 606 22.44 6.65 -1.07
N GLU A 607 22.16 5.45 -0.58
CA GLU A 607 21.21 5.22 0.51
C GLU A 607 21.84 5.57 1.87
N ASP A 608 23.11 5.23 2.05
CA ASP A 608 23.88 5.55 3.25
C ASP A 608 25.39 5.41 2.98
N PHE A 609 26.23 5.58 4.01
CA PHE A 609 27.68 5.39 3.92
C PHE A 609 28.28 4.60 5.11
N LEU A 610 29.46 4.02 4.90
CA LEU A 610 30.25 3.25 5.85
C LEU A 610 31.67 3.82 5.96
N PRO A 611 32.12 4.20 7.18
CA PRO A 611 33.47 4.69 7.38
C PRO A 611 34.51 3.56 7.33
N LYS A 612 35.66 3.80 6.69
CA LYS A 612 36.86 2.93 6.79
C LYS A 612 37.69 3.31 8.04
N PRO A 613 38.19 2.33 8.82
CA PRO A 613 38.02 0.88 8.65
C PRO A 613 36.60 0.42 8.99
N VAL A 614 36.06 -0.49 8.17
CA VAL A 614 34.66 -0.93 8.29
C VAL A 614 34.48 -1.78 9.54
N SER A 615 33.69 -1.27 10.49
CA SER A 615 33.29 -2.03 11.67
C SER A 615 32.22 -3.06 11.28
N PRO A 616 32.39 -4.36 11.64
CA PRO A 616 31.37 -5.39 11.41
C PRO A 616 30.02 -5.00 12.00
N ALA A 617 30.07 -4.20 13.05
CA ALA A 617 28.89 -3.67 13.69
C ALA A 617 28.13 -2.68 12.81
N ILE A 618 28.78 -1.58 12.47
CA ILE A 618 28.16 -0.52 11.67
C ILE A 618 27.69 -1.09 10.32
N LEU A 619 28.48 -2.00 9.73
CA LEU A 619 28.11 -2.73 8.52
C LEU A 619 26.76 -3.43 8.66
N ARG A 620 26.54 -4.25 9.69
CA ARG A 620 25.28 -4.99 9.87
C ARG A 620 24.08 -4.08 10.11
N ALA A 621 24.24 -3.04 10.93
CA ALA A 621 23.13 -2.13 11.22
C ALA A 621 22.70 -1.35 9.96
N ARG A 622 23.67 -0.80 9.21
CA ARG A 622 23.43 -0.02 8.00
C ARG A 622 22.92 -0.89 6.86
N LEU A 623 23.54 -2.05 6.65
CA LEU A 623 23.09 -3.00 5.65
C LEU A 623 21.68 -3.53 5.95
N GLY A 624 21.39 -3.86 7.21
CA GLY A 624 20.05 -4.32 7.61
C GLY A 624 18.96 -3.28 7.35
N ALA A 625 19.24 -1.99 7.60
CA ALA A 625 18.33 -0.90 7.28
C ALA A 625 18.11 -0.76 5.76
N CYS A 626 19.17 -0.90 4.95
CA CYS A 626 19.07 -0.87 3.49
C CYS A 626 18.24 -2.06 2.96
N LEU A 627 18.49 -3.27 3.45
CA LEU A 627 17.73 -4.47 3.08
C LEU A 627 16.25 -4.38 3.48
N GLU A 628 15.96 -3.86 4.68
CA GLU A 628 14.59 -3.61 5.15
C GLU A 628 13.85 -2.63 4.24
N LYS A 629 14.49 -1.50 3.93
CA LYS A 629 13.90 -0.46 3.07
C LYS A 629 13.67 -0.98 1.65
N LYS A 630 14.63 -1.72 1.09
CA LYS A 630 14.46 -2.35 -0.23
C LYS A 630 13.31 -3.36 -0.23
N PHE A 631 13.24 -4.24 0.76
CA PHE A 631 12.15 -5.21 0.88
C PHE A 631 10.78 -4.51 0.92
N LEU A 632 10.64 -3.45 1.73
CA LEU A 632 9.38 -2.70 1.81
C LEU A 632 9.05 -2.01 0.48
N ARG A 633 10.04 -1.47 -0.23
CA ARG A 633 9.88 -0.89 -1.57
C ARG A 633 9.43 -1.94 -2.58
N ASP A 634 10.03 -3.12 -2.58
CA ASP A 634 9.65 -4.21 -3.47
C ASP A 634 8.27 -4.77 -3.17
N LYS A 635 7.91 -4.92 -1.88
CA LYS A 635 6.56 -5.32 -1.46
C LYS A 635 5.50 -4.31 -1.92
N ALA A 636 5.76 -3.01 -1.72
CA ALA A 636 4.87 -1.94 -2.19
C ALA A 636 4.71 -1.95 -3.71
N ARG A 637 5.82 -2.11 -4.45
CA ARG A 637 5.80 -2.23 -5.91
C ARG A 637 4.99 -3.45 -6.36
N HIS A 638 5.15 -4.60 -5.72
CA HIS A 638 4.41 -5.81 -6.03
C HIS A 638 2.90 -5.61 -5.81
N HIS A 639 2.50 -4.98 -4.69
CA HIS A 639 1.10 -4.64 -4.43
C HIS A 639 0.53 -3.65 -5.46
N LEU A 640 1.29 -2.62 -5.86
CA LEU A 640 0.85 -1.69 -6.91
C LEU A 640 0.63 -2.39 -8.26
N VAL A 641 1.51 -3.33 -8.61
CA VAL A 641 1.35 -4.15 -9.82
C VAL A 641 0.12 -5.05 -9.72
N GLN A 642 -0.16 -5.63 -8.56
CA GLN A 642 -1.37 -6.42 -8.31
C GLN A 642 -2.64 -5.57 -8.43
N LEU A 643 -2.68 -4.39 -7.79
CA LEU A 643 -3.81 -3.45 -7.90
C LEU A 643 -4.04 -3.01 -9.35
N ALA A 644 -2.96 -2.74 -10.10
CA ALA A 644 -3.08 -2.40 -11.52
C ALA A 644 -3.60 -3.59 -12.35
N ALA A 645 -3.21 -4.83 -12.01
CA ALA A 645 -3.72 -6.03 -12.66
C ALA A 645 -5.19 -6.29 -12.32
N GLU A 646 -5.61 -6.08 -11.08
CA GLU A 646 -7.01 -6.16 -10.65
C GLU A 646 -7.87 -5.08 -11.31
N GLY A 647 -7.35 -3.84 -11.40
CA GLY A 647 -7.99 -2.75 -12.12
C GLY A 647 -8.18 -3.06 -13.61
N ARG A 648 -7.16 -3.64 -14.27
CA ARG A 648 -7.29 -4.11 -15.66
C ARG A 648 -8.33 -5.21 -15.79
N ARG A 649 -8.31 -6.24 -14.94
CA ARG A 649 -9.32 -7.31 -14.96
C ARG A 649 -10.75 -6.80 -14.76
N ALA A 650 -10.94 -5.85 -13.85
CA ALA A 650 -12.25 -5.22 -13.62
C ALA A 650 -12.72 -4.43 -14.85
N ASN A 651 -11.81 -3.70 -15.50
CA ASN A 651 -12.07 -2.98 -16.74
C ASN A 651 -12.41 -3.93 -17.90
N ASP A 652 -11.65 -5.02 -18.06
CA ASP A 652 -11.88 -6.01 -19.12
C ASP A 652 -13.24 -6.70 -18.93
N LEU A 653 -13.60 -7.08 -17.70
CA LEU A 653 -14.90 -7.65 -17.37
C LEU A 653 -16.06 -6.69 -17.67
N LEU A 654 -15.88 -5.38 -17.40
CA LEU A 654 -16.89 -4.37 -17.74
C LEU A 654 -17.16 -4.32 -19.25
N ARG A 655 -16.12 -4.44 -20.08
CA ARG A 655 -16.21 -4.42 -21.55
C ARG A 655 -16.75 -5.73 -22.14
N VAL A 656 -16.67 -6.84 -21.40
CA VAL A 656 -17.38 -8.08 -21.75
C VAL A 656 -18.89 -7.94 -21.54
N LEU A 657 -19.33 -7.16 -20.54
CA LEU A 657 -20.74 -7.02 -20.18
C LEU A 657 -21.46 -5.86 -20.88
N LEU A 658 -20.73 -4.82 -21.26
CA LEU A 658 -21.28 -3.60 -21.83
C LEU A 658 -20.55 -3.22 -23.13
N PRO A 659 -21.24 -2.66 -24.13
CA PRO A 659 -20.59 -2.09 -25.30
C PRO A 659 -19.56 -1.03 -24.90
N ASP A 660 -18.44 -0.94 -25.63
CA ASP A 660 -17.31 -0.04 -25.29
C ASP A 660 -17.73 1.41 -24.98
N PRO A 661 -18.58 2.08 -25.78
CA PRO A 661 -18.97 3.46 -25.50
C PRO A 661 -19.77 3.61 -24.20
N ILE A 662 -20.50 2.56 -23.81
CA ILE A 662 -21.32 2.54 -22.60
C ILE A 662 -20.47 2.22 -21.36
N ALA A 663 -19.48 1.33 -21.50
CA ALA A 663 -18.48 1.09 -20.46
C ALA A 663 -17.66 2.36 -20.16
N ASP A 664 -17.23 3.08 -21.19
CA ASP A 664 -16.47 4.33 -21.06
C ASP A 664 -17.29 5.44 -20.37
N GLU A 665 -18.56 5.57 -20.72
CA GLU A 665 -19.49 6.49 -20.07
C GLU A 665 -19.70 6.15 -18.59
N LEU A 666 -19.92 4.87 -18.27
CA LEU A 666 -20.10 4.43 -16.89
C LEU A 666 -18.86 4.70 -16.03
N GLN A 667 -17.67 4.49 -16.60
CA GLN A 667 -16.40 4.74 -15.90
C GLN A 667 -16.12 6.22 -15.70
N SER A 668 -16.48 7.07 -16.67
CA SER A 668 -16.21 8.51 -16.62
C SER A 668 -17.23 9.29 -15.80
N THR A 669 -18.50 8.89 -15.84
CA THR A 669 -19.61 9.67 -15.23
C THR A 669 -20.26 8.96 -14.03
N GLY A 670 -20.01 7.66 -13.83
CA GLY A 670 -20.61 6.87 -12.77
C GLY A 670 -22.08 6.47 -13.00
N ALA A 671 -22.68 6.85 -14.12
CA ALA A 671 -24.06 6.51 -14.50
C ALA A 671 -24.20 6.45 -16.03
N ILE A 672 -25.26 5.78 -16.52
CA ILE A 672 -25.58 5.77 -17.95
C ILE A 672 -26.98 6.33 -18.13
N ALA A 673 -27.10 7.38 -18.94
CA ALA A 673 -28.40 7.98 -19.23
C ALA A 673 -29.10 7.26 -20.39
N PRO A 674 -30.42 7.03 -20.32
CA PRO A 674 -31.19 6.56 -21.47
C PRO A 674 -31.12 7.56 -22.63
N ARG A 675 -30.88 7.06 -23.86
CA ARG A 675 -30.77 7.90 -25.06
C ARG A 675 -31.76 7.45 -26.12
N ARG A 676 -32.47 8.43 -26.70
CA ARG A 676 -33.28 8.21 -27.90
C ARG A 676 -32.39 8.33 -29.13
N LEU A 677 -32.49 7.34 -30.02
CA LEU A 677 -31.73 7.23 -31.26
C LEU A 677 -32.75 7.05 -32.39
N ASP A 678 -32.76 7.94 -33.39
CA ASP A 678 -33.85 7.98 -34.36
C ASP A 678 -33.64 7.07 -35.58
N ASN A 679 -32.39 6.75 -35.96
CA ASN A 679 -32.06 5.93 -37.13
C ASN A 679 -31.31 4.65 -36.72
N VAL A 680 -32.02 3.67 -36.16
CA VAL A 680 -31.43 2.39 -35.74
C VAL A 680 -32.07 1.24 -36.50
N ALA A 681 -31.25 0.40 -37.12
CA ALA A 681 -31.71 -0.83 -37.75
C ALA A 681 -31.61 -2.00 -36.77
N VAL A 682 -32.69 -2.74 -36.61
CA VAL A 682 -32.77 -3.93 -35.74
C VAL A 682 -32.92 -5.16 -36.63
N VAL A 683 -32.10 -6.17 -36.36
CA VAL A 683 -32.12 -7.48 -37.03
C VAL A 683 -32.48 -8.57 -36.04
N PHE A 684 -33.44 -9.42 -36.43
CA PHE A 684 -33.76 -10.67 -35.77
C PHE A 684 -33.40 -11.83 -36.69
N ALA A 685 -32.77 -12.87 -36.15
CA ALA A 685 -32.47 -14.11 -36.86
C ALA A 685 -32.90 -15.31 -36.01
N ASP A 686 -33.94 -16.01 -36.44
CA ASP A 686 -34.57 -17.14 -35.73
C ASP A 686 -34.18 -18.48 -36.37
N ILE A 687 -33.93 -19.49 -35.54
CA ILE A 687 -33.56 -20.83 -36.00
C ILE A 687 -34.82 -21.65 -36.32
N VAL A 688 -34.95 -22.08 -37.56
CA VAL A 688 -36.11 -22.86 -38.00
C VAL A 688 -36.01 -24.30 -37.47
N GLY A 689 -37.00 -24.71 -36.69
CA GLY A 689 -37.12 -26.08 -36.20
C GLY A 689 -36.28 -26.40 -34.96
N PHE A 690 -35.82 -25.38 -34.23
CA PHE A 690 -34.99 -25.55 -33.04
C PHE A 690 -35.60 -26.46 -31.96
N THR A 691 -36.90 -26.34 -31.67
CA THR A 691 -37.59 -27.22 -30.70
C THR A 691 -37.47 -28.69 -31.10
N ALA A 692 -37.71 -29.01 -32.38
CA ALA A 692 -37.62 -30.37 -32.89
C ALA A 692 -36.17 -30.90 -32.89
N TYR A 693 -35.18 -30.01 -32.97
CA TYR A 693 -33.77 -30.35 -32.80
C TYR A 693 -33.46 -30.69 -31.33
N CYS A 694 -33.97 -29.91 -30.38
CA CYS A 694 -33.79 -30.17 -28.94
C CYS A 694 -34.40 -31.51 -28.50
N ASP A 695 -35.53 -31.91 -29.09
CA ASP A 695 -36.17 -33.21 -28.79
C ASP A 695 -35.32 -34.41 -29.21
N ARG A 696 -34.30 -34.20 -30.06
CA ARG A 696 -33.49 -35.27 -30.68
C ARG A 696 -32.04 -35.31 -30.22
N HIS A 697 -31.59 -34.31 -29.45
CA HIS A 697 -30.20 -34.14 -29.02
C HIS A 697 -30.13 -33.91 -27.52
N SER A 698 -28.99 -34.23 -26.91
CA SER A 698 -28.80 -33.94 -25.49
C SER A 698 -28.69 -32.42 -25.25
N PRO A 699 -29.04 -31.91 -24.06
CA PRO A 699 -28.87 -30.50 -23.73
C PRO A 699 -27.44 -29.99 -23.94
N GLU A 700 -26.43 -30.83 -23.68
CA GLU A 700 -25.01 -30.51 -23.90
C GLU A 700 -24.68 -30.34 -25.39
N GLU A 701 -25.18 -31.23 -26.26
CA GLU A 701 -24.99 -31.18 -27.71
C GLU A 701 -25.70 -29.95 -28.32
N VAL A 702 -26.89 -29.63 -27.85
CA VAL A 702 -27.64 -28.41 -28.23
C VAL A 702 -26.85 -27.17 -27.83
N LEU A 703 -26.29 -27.14 -26.61
CA LEU A 703 -25.52 -26.00 -26.12
C LEU A 703 -24.24 -25.77 -26.93
N ILE A 704 -23.49 -26.83 -27.24
CA ILE A 704 -22.29 -26.75 -28.08
C ILE A 704 -22.65 -26.23 -29.48
N SER A 705 -23.71 -26.77 -30.08
CA SER A 705 -24.16 -26.36 -31.42
C SER A 705 -24.64 -24.91 -31.48
N LEU A 706 -25.30 -24.42 -30.42
CA LEU A 706 -25.67 -23.01 -30.28
C LEU A 706 -24.45 -22.12 -30.04
N GLN A 707 -23.49 -22.58 -29.24
CA GLN A 707 -22.25 -21.85 -28.99
C GLN A 707 -21.48 -21.64 -30.30
N ASP A 708 -21.32 -22.66 -31.13
CA ASP A 708 -20.64 -22.55 -32.43
C ASP A 708 -21.37 -21.57 -33.36
N LEU A 709 -22.69 -21.65 -33.42
CA LEU A 709 -23.52 -20.76 -34.24
C LEU A 709 -23.39 -19.29 -33.80
N PHE A 710 -23.59 -19.01 -32.51
CA PHE A 710 -23.57 -17.62 -32.01
C PHE A 710 -22.16 -17.05 -31.96
N THR A 711 -21.12 -17.86 -31.75
CA THR A 711 -19.72 -17.41 -31.89
C THR A 711 -19.49 -16.91 -33.32
N ARG A 712 -19.94 -17.67 -34.32
CA ARG A 712 -19.82 -17.25 -35.72
C ARG A 712 -20.63 -16.01 -36.05
N PHE A 713 -21.82 -15.86 -35.46
CA PHE A 713 -22.64 -14.66 -35.63
C PHE A 713 -21.98 -13.44 -34.98
N GLU A 714 -21.37 -13.57 -33.81
CA GLU A 714 -20.68 -12.48 -33.12
C GLU A 714 -19.48 -11.96 -33.91
N GLU A 715 -18.68 -12.86 -34.52
CA GLU A 715 -17.58 -12.49 -35.41
C GLU A 715 -18.06 -11.66 -36.61
N LEU A 716 -19.12 -12.12 -37.28
CA LEU A 716 -19.70 -11.42 -38.42
C LEU A 716 -20.40 -10.11 -37.98
N ALA A 717 -21.01 -10.10 -36.80
CA ALA A 717 -21.64 -8.93 -36.24
C ALA A 717 -20.58 -7.84 -36.00
N LEU A 718 -19.41 -8.20 -35.48
CA LEU A 718 -18.27 -7.28 -35.35
C LEU A 718 -17.79 -6.76 -36.73
N GLU A 719 -17.64 -7.64 -37.72
CA GLU A 719 -17.19 -7.29 -39.08
C GLU A 719 -18.10 -6.25 -39.75
N PHE A 720 -19.42 -6.43 -39.67
CA PHE A 720 -20.40 -5.49 -40.24
C PHE A 720 -20.79 -4.37 -39.25
N GLY A 721 -20.23 -4.39 -38.04
CA GLY A 721 -20.50 -3.55 -36.87
C GLY A 721 -21.97 -3.52 -36.43
N VAL A 722 -22.64 -4.66 -36.51
CA VAL A 722 -23.90 -4.93 -35.82
C VAL A 722 -23.57 -5.22 -34.36
N GLN A 723 -24.16 -4.47 -33.43
CA GLN A 723 -24.04 -4.76 -32.01
C GLN A 723 -25.01 -5.88 -31.65
N LYS A 724 -24.50 -6.97 -31.06
CA LYS A 724 -25.35 -7.97 -30.40
C LYS A 724 -26.04 -7.31 -29.20
N ILE A 725 -27.36 -7.41 -29.13
CA ILE A 725 -28.16 -6.93 -27.99
C ILE A 725 -28.37 -8.07 -27.01
N LYS A 726 -28.95 -9.17 -27.49
CA LYS A 726 -29.21 -10.37 -26.69
C LYS A 726 -29.57 -11.55 -27.60
N THR A 727 -29.68 -12.72 -27.00
CA THR A 727 -30.42 -13.85 -27.57
C THR A 727 -31.77 -13.97 -26.86
N ILE A 728 -32.82 -14.33 -27.60
CA ILE A 728 -34.16 -14.57 -27.06
C ILE A 728 -34.54 -15.99 -27.48
N GLY A 729 -34.33 -16.95 -26.58
CA GLY A 729 -34.42 -18.36 -26.94
C GLY A 729 -33.39 -18.71 -28.02
N ASP A 730 -33.88 -19.22 -29.14
CA ASP A 730 -33.15 -19.57 -30.36
C ASP A 730 -32.96 -18.42 -31.35
N SER A 731 -33.50 -17.23 -31.04
CA SER A 731 -33.38 -16.06 -31.89
C SER A 731 -32.21 -15.15 -31.49
N PHE A 732 -31.43 -14.70 -32.46
CA PHE A 732 -30.40 -13.67 -32.32
C PHE A 732 -31.00 -12.28 -32.55
N MET A 733 -30.76 -11.35 -31.63
CA MET A 733 -31.12 -9.95 -31.77
C MET A 733 -29.88 -9.05 -31.85
N GLY A 734 -29.74 -8.33 -32.95
CA GLY A 734 -28.68 -7.34 -33.17
C GLY A 734 -29.22 -5.99 -33.63
N ALA A 735 -28.39 -4.95 -33.52
CA ALA A 735 -28.74 -3.63 -34.01
C ALA A 735 -27.53 -2.87 -34.59
N ALA A 736 -27.77 -2.08 -35.63
CA ALA A 736 -26.79 -1.17 -36.24
C ALA A 736 -27.25 0.29 -36.11
N GLY A 737 -26.30 1.23 -36.07
CA GLY A 737 -26.57 2.66 -35.89
C GLY A 737 -26.69 3.11 -34.43
N LEU A 738 -26.31 2.28 -33.44
CA LEU A 738 -26.45 2.61 -32.02
C LEU A 738 -25.40 3.60 -31.50
N PHE A 739 -24.16 3.48 -31.96
CA PHE A 739 -23.00 4.23 -31.45
C PHE A 739 -22.28 5.05 -32.52
N THR A 740 -22.87 5.11 -33.72
CA THR A 740 -22.34 5.81 -34.89
C THR A 740 -23.37 6.85 -35.30
N ALA A 741 -23.25 8.06 -34.76
CA ALA A 741 -24.22 9.13 -34.95
C ALA A 741 -24.45 9.53 -36.42
N ASP A 742 -23.48 9.25 -37.29
CA ASP A 742 -23.49 9.59 -38.72
C ASP A 742 -23.80 8.39 -39.64
N ASP A 743 -24.28 7.26 -39.11
CA ASP A 743 -24.65 6.13 -39.96
C ASP A 743 -25.97 6.41 -40.69
N GLU A 744 -25.86 6.82 -41.96
CA GLU A 744 -27.02 7.11 -42.80
C GLU A 744 -27.75 5.84 -43.26
N ARG A 745 -27.11 4.66 -43.23
CA ARG A 745 -27.62 3.41 -43.82
C ARG A 745 -27.43 2.18 -42.92
N PRO A 746 -27.86 2.20 -41.63
CA PRO A 746 -27.69 1.06 -40.72
C PRO A 746 -28.41 -0.20 -41.20
N ALA A 747 -29.53 -0.07 -41.93
CA ALA A 747 -30.24 -1.24 -42.47
C ALA A 747 -29.41 -2.00 -43.52
N LEU A 748 -28.55 -1.32 -44.28
CA LEU A 748 -27.65 -1.97 -45.23
C LEU A 748 -26.67 -2.90 -44.52
N ARG A 749 -26.13 -2.47 -43.38
CA ARG A 749 -25.20 -3.26 -42.56
C ARG A 749 -25.88 -4.50 -42.00
N CYS A 750 -27.10 -4.34 -41.47
CA CYS A 750 -27.93 -5.47 -41.05
C CYS A 750 -28.24 -6.45 -42.19
N VAL A 751 -28.46 -5.97 -43.43
CA VAL A 751 -28.68 -6.84 -44.59
C VAL A 751 -27.40 -7.60 -44.98
N LYS A 752 -26.24 -6.93 -45.01
CA LYS A 752 -24.95 -7.57 -45.26
C LYS A 752 -24.65 -8.65 -44.22
N PHE A 753 -24.84 -8.32 -42.94
CA PHE A 753 -24.76 -9.26 -41.83
C PHE A 753 -25.74 -10.42 -41.99
N GLY A 754 -27.02 -10.15 -42.25
CA GLY A 754 -28.06 -11.16 -42.42
C GLY A 754 -27.74 -12.17 -43.54
N ARG A 755 -27.19 -11.70 -44.65
CA ARG A 755 -26.74 -12.59 -45.74
C ARG A 755 -25.51 -13.39 -45.36
N ALA A 756 -24.56 -12.80 -44.64
CA ALA A 756 -23.36 -13.49 -44.20
C ALA A 756 -23.67 -14.61 -43.20
N ILE A 757 -24.58 -14.37 -42.24
CA ILE A 757 -24.98 -15.40 -41.27
C ILE A 757 -25.79 -16.52 -41.91
N LEU A 758 -26.57 -16.26 -42.97
CA LEU A 758 -27.23 -17.31 -43.76
C LEU A 758 -26.23 -18.22 -44.48
N ALA A 759 -25.16 -17.64 -45.04
CA ALA A 759 -24.11 -18.42 -45.68
C ALA A 759 -23.34 -19.24 -44.64
N ALA A 760 -22.94 -18.60 -43.53
CA ALA A 760 -22.19 -19.26 -42.46
C ALA A 760 -22.99 -20.36 -41.76
N SER A 761 -24.31 -20.17 -41.53
CA SER A 761 -25.14 -21.17 -40.87
C SER A 761 -25.33 -22.44 -41.70
N ALA A 762 -25.27 -22.33 -43.03
CA ALA A 762 -25.31 -23.44 -43.95
C ALA A 762 -24.01 -24.24 -44.02
N GLU A 763 -22.87 -23.63 -43.68
CA GLU A 763 -21.54 -24.28 -43.66
C GLU A 763 -21.25 -25.04 -42.35
N LEU A 764 -22.03 -24.78 -41.29
CA LEU A 764 -21.91 -25.49 -40.02
C LEU A 764 -22.43 -26.93 -40.15
N SER A 765 -21.89 -27.84 -39.33
CA SER A 765 -22.24 -29.27 -39.33
C SER A 765 -23.74 -29.55 -39.17
N THR A 766 -24.45 -28.68 -38.45
CA THR A 766 -25.90 -28.74 -38.21
C THR A 766 -26.76 -28.17 -39.33
N HIS A 767 -26.17 -27.41 -40.27
CA HIS A 767 -26.85 -26.77 -41.40
C HIS A 767 -28.10 -25.98 -40.98
N TRP A 768 -27.94 -25.07 -40.02
CA TRP A 768 -29.05 -24.31 -39.45
C TRP A 768 -29.73 -23.43 -40.51
N ASN A 769 -31.05 -23.63 -40.65
CA ASN A 769 -31.90 -22.78 -41.47
C ASN A 769 -32.40 -21.60 -40.63
N LEU A 770 -32.36 -20.39 -41.19
CA LEU A 770 -32.74 -19.17 -40.47
C LEU A 770 -33.90 -18.45 -41.15
N ARG A 771 -34.68 -17.72 -40.35
CA ARG A 771 -35.54 -16.62 -40.81
C ARG A 771 -34.95 -15.32 -40.32
N ILE A 772 -34.82 -14.33 -41.20
CA ILE A 772 -34.21 -13.05 -40.85
C ILE A 772 -35.17 -11.91 -41.16
N GLY A 773 -35.39 -11.04 -40.19
CA GLY A 773 -36.22 -9.84 -40.33
C GLY A 773 -35.49 -8.58 -39.90
N ILE A 774 -35.61 -7.52 -40.71
CA ILE A 774 -34.94 -6.24 -40.48
C ILE A 774 -35.93 -5.09 -40.61
N HIS A 775 -35.89 -4.20 -39.62
CA HIS A 775 -36.63 -2.93 -39.65
C HIS A 775 -35.76 -1.79 -39.12
N VAL A 776 -36.02 -0.57 -39.57
CA VAL A 776 -35.28 0.63 -39.18
C VAL A 776 -36.23 1.69 -38.63
N GLY A 777 -35.83 2.34 -37.55
CA GLY A 777 -36.59 3.42 -36.93
C GLY A 777 -36.05 3.80 -35.55
N PRO A 778 -36.82 4.61 -34.78
CA PRO A 778 -36.36 5.13 -33.51
C PRO A 778 -36.41 4.10 -32.38
N VAL A 779 -35.37 4.11 -31.53
CA VAL A 779 -35.27 3.31 -30.30
C VAL A 779 -34.79 4.17 -29.13
N VAL A 780 -35.03 3.70 -27.92
CA VAL A 780 -34.37 4.19 -26.71
C VAL A 780 -33.38 3.13 -26.26
N GLY A 781 -32.09 3.46 -26.21
CA GLY A 781 -31.04 2.60 -25.67
C GLY A 781 -30.70 3.00 -24.23
N GLY A 782 -30.34 2.02 -23.41
CA GLY A 782 -29.95 2.27 -22.02
C GLY A 782 -29.51 1.00 -21.30
N VAL A 783 -29.08 1.18 -20.06
CA VAL A 783 -28.68 0.06 -19.18
C VAL A 783 -29.67 -0.09 -18.04
N VAL A 784 -30.08 -1.33 -17.79
CA VAL A 784 -30.96 -1.69 -16.68
C VAL A 784 -30.17 -2.51 -15.66
N GLY A 785 -30.39 -2.22 -14.38
CA GLY A 785 -29.80 -2.92 -13.26
C GLY A 785 -28.56 -2.22 -12.69
N THR A 786 -28.31 -2.45 -11.40
CA THR A 786 -27.16 -1.88 -10.64
C THR A 786 -26.19 -2.95 -10.16
N ARG A 787 -26.51 -4.23 -10.38
CA ARG A 787 -25.69 -5.40 -10.01
C ARG A 787 -25.35 -6.27 -11.21
N GLN A 788 -26.26 -6.39 -12.16
CA GLN A 788 -26.03 -6.95 -13.48
C GLN A 788 -26.44 -5.87 -14.46
N TYR A 789 -25.46 -5.24 -15.09
CA TYR A 789 -25.71 -4.24 -16.11
C TYR A 789 -26.11 -4.96 -17.39
N ILE A 790 -27.34 -4.72 -17.84
CA ILE A 790 -27.83 -5.23 -19.13
C ILE A 790 -28.08 -4.03 -20.02
N PHE A 791 -27.28 -3.89 -21.07
CA PHE A 791 -27.56 -2.94 -22.14
C PHE A 791 -28.65 -3.49 -23.05
N ASP A 792 -29.67 -2.67 -23.34
CA ASP A 792 -30.81 -3.09 -24.15
C ASP A 792 -31.42 -1.89 -24.87
N ILE A 793 -32.28 -2.17 -25.85
CA ILE A 793 -32.99 -1.19 -26.67
C ILE A 793 -34.49 -1.43 -26.63
N TRP A 794 -35.27 -0.36 -26.50
CA TRP A 794 -36.72 -0.40 -26.43
C TRP A 794 -37.36 0.52 -27.47
N GLY A 795 -38.46 0.07 -28.07
CA GLY A 795 -39.22 0.87 -29.01
C GLY A 795 -40.10 0.02 -29.91
N ASP A 796 -41.00 0.69 -30.62
CA ASP A 796 -41.85 0.06 -31.64
C ASP A 796 -41.03 -0.56 -32.78
N THR A 797 -39.83 -0.02 -33.04
CA THR A 797 -38.89 -0.55 -34.02
C THR A 797 -38.46 -1.99 -33.71
N VAL A 798 -38.22 -2.32 -32.43
CA VAL A 798 -37.84 -3.68 -32.00
C VAL A 798 -39.00 -4.66 -32.26
N ASN A 799 -40.21 -4.28 -31.83
CA ASN A 799 -41.40 -5.10 -32.02
C ASN A 799 -41.73 -5.31 -33.51
N THR A 800 -41.51 -4.28 -34.33
CA THR A 800 -41.75 -4.36 -35.78
C THR A 800 -40.71 -5.26 -36.44
N ALA A 801 -39.42 -5.15 -36.10
CA ALA A 801 -38.37 -6.01 -36.63
C ALA A 801 -38.63 -7.50 -36.34
N GLN A 802 -39.04 -7.83 -35.10
CA GLN A 802 -39.41 -9.20 -34.73
C GLN A 802 -40.58 -9.72 -35.57
N ARG A 803 -41.59 -8.89 -35.84
CA ARG A 803 -42.74 -9.30 -36.67
C ARG A 803 -42.38 -9.44 -38.15
N VAL A 804 -41.42 -8.64 -38.65
CA VAL A 804 -40.87 -8.82 -40.01
C VAL A 804 -40.18 -10.19 -40.10
N GLU A 805 -39.43 -10.60 -39.08
CA GLU A 805 -38.79 -11.92 -39.03
C GLU A 805 -39.83 -13.05 -39.04
N GLN A 806 -40.87 -12.95 -38.22
CA GLN A 806 -41.93 -13.98 -38.15
C GLN A 806 -42.64 -14.23 -39.48
N ASN A 807 -42.69 -13.22 -40.35
CA ASN A 807 -43.25 -13.29 -41.70
C ASN A 807 -42.20 -13.59 -42.79
N ALA A 808 -40.92 -13.69 -42.43
CA ALA A 808 -39.84 -14.02 -43.35
C ALA A 808 -39.92 -15.50 -43.78
N ARG A 809 -39.55 -15.77 -45.02
CA ARG A 809 -39.38 -17.14 -45.53
C ARG A 809 -38.04 -17.69 -45.07
N VAL A 810 -37.97 -19.01 -44.93
CA VAL A 810 -36.77 -19.73 -44.54
C VAL A 810 -35.65 -19.48 -45.55
N GLY A 811 -34.44 -19.20 -45.05
CA GLY A 811 -33.25 -18.96 -45.87
C GLY A 811 -33.19 -17.57 -46.51
N GLN A 812 -34.05 -16.64 -46.11
CA GLN A 812 -34.17 -15.33 -46.75
C GLN A 812 -34.06 -14.17 -45.74
N VAL A 813 -33.55 -13.04 -46.22
CA VAL A 813 -33.54 -11.76 -45.48
C VAL A 813 -34.76 -10.96 -45.87
N CYS A 814 -35.68 -10.78 -44.94
CA CYS A 814 -36.88 -9.97 -45.09
C CYS A 814 -36.68 -8.58 -44.47
N VAL A 815 -37.15 -7.55 -45.17
CA VAL A 815 -37.04 -6.15 -44.77
C VAL A 815 -38.41 -5.47 -44.85
N SER A 816 -38.65 -4.56 -43.90
CA SER A 816 -39.76 -3.60 -44.00
C SER A 816 -39.52 -2.55 -45.09
N GLU A 817 -40.57 -1.84 -45.52
CA GLU A 817 -40.48 -0.69 -46.43
C GLU A 817 -39.47 0.38 -45.97
N ALA A 818 -39.41 0.67 -44.66
CA ALA A 818 -38.47 1.65 -44.10
C ALA A 818 -37.01 1.20 -44.31
N ALA A 819 -36.73 -0.09 -44.07
CA ALA A 819 -35.40 -0.66 -44.27
C ALA A 819 -35.06 -0.78 -45.76
N ARG A 820 -36.04 -1.11 -46.62
CA ARG A 820 -35.87 -1.19 -48.08
C ARG A 820 -35.25 0.08 -48.65
N ARG A 821 -35.74 1.26 -48.26
CA ARG A 821 -35.22 2.55 -48.75
C ARG A 821 -33.72 2.76 -48.52
N GLN A 822 -33.17 2.21 -47.45
CA GLN A 822 -31.73 2.28 -47.15
C GLN A 822 -30.92 1.18 -47.85
N VAL A 823 -31.57 0.17 -48.42
CA VAL A 823 -30.95 -1.06 -48.95
C VAL A 823 -30.96 -1.09 -50.48
N GLU A 824 -32.00 -0.54 -51.12
CA GLU A 824 -32.20 -0.56 -52.57
C GLU A 824 -31.05 -0.06 -53.44
N PRO A 825 -30.23 0.93 -53.02
CA PRO A 825 -29.08 1.33 -53.81
C PRO A 825 -28.07 0.20 -54.05
N ASP A 826 -28.01 -0.81 -53.17
CA ASP A 826 -27.00 -1.89 -53.20
C ASP A 826 -27.61 -3.27 -53.44
N TYR A 827 -28.90 -3.46 -53.21
CA TYR A 827 -29.55 -4.76 -53.34
C TYR A 827 -30.94 -4.65 -53.95
N LYS A 828 -31.26 -5.59 -54.84
CA LYS A 828 -32.63 -5.73 -55.36
C LYS A 828 -33.53 -6.33 -54.29
N THR A 829 -34.77 -5.83 -54.23
CA THR A 829 -35.80 -6.34 -53.33
C THR A 829 -37.07 -6.71 -54.08
N GLU A 830 -37.77 -7.74 -53.63
CA GLU A 830 -39.04 -8.22 -54.19
C GLU A 830 -40.12 -8.22 -53.10
N SER A 831 -41.33 -7.73 -53.44
CA SER A 831 -42.46 -7.76 -52.50
C SER A 831 -42.91 -9.20 -52.26
N ILE A 832 -43.08 -9.59 -50.99
CA ILE A 832 -43.68 -10.87 -50.61
C ILE A 832 -45.19 -10.75 -50.35
N GLY A 833 -45.77 -9.58 -50.66
CA GLY A 833 -47.18 -9.25 -50.43
C GLY A 833 -47.39 -8.45 -49.14
N ARG A 834 -48.66 -8.17 -48.85
CA ARG A 834 -49.07 -7.55 -47.59
C ARG A 834 -49.26 -8.62 -46.53
N CYS A 835 -48.63 -8.40 -45.38
CA CYS A 835 -48.71 -9.28 -44.22
C CYS A 835 -49.39 -8.54 -43.07
N GLU A 836 -50.22 -9.24 -42.30
CA GLU A 836 -50.86 -8.66 -41.13
C GLU A 836 -49.84 -8.52 -39.99
N ILE A 837 -49.47 -7.27 -39.67
CA ILE A 837 -48.59 -6.96 -38.53
C ILE A 837 -49.45 -6.43 -37.39
N LYS A 838 -49.49 -7.17 -36.28
CA LYS A 838 -50.28 -6.83 -35.08
C LYS A 838 -50.06 -5.37 -34.64
N GLY A 839 -51.11 -4.55 -34.66
CA GLY A 839 -51.02 -3.13 -34.26
C GLY A 839 -50.49 -2.16 -35.32
N LYS A 840 -50.14 -2.65 -36.53
CA LYS A 840 -49.77 -1.86 -37.71
C LYS A 840 -50.73 -2.08 -38.90
N GLY A 841 -51.46 -3.20 -38.89
CA GLY A 841 -52.34 -3.60 -39.99
C GLY A 841 -51.57 -4.26 -41.13
N GLU A 842 -52.21 -4.31 -42.30
CA GLU A 842 -51.65 -4.84 -43.55
C GLU A 842 -50.42 -4.02 -43.98
N THR A 843 -49.23 -4.60 -43.85
CA THR A 843 -47.96 -3.97 -44.18
C THR A 843 -47.26 -4.75 -45.28
N GLU A 844 -46.79 -4.07 -46.31
CA GLU A 844 -46.01 -4.71 -47.37
C GLU A 844 -44.57 -4.99 -46.90
N LEU A 845 -44.12 -6.22 -47.14
CA LEU A 845 -42.78 -6.70 -46.78
C LEU A 845 -42.02 -7.10 -48.03
N PHE A 846 -40.68 -7.06 -47.94
CA PHE A 846 -39.81 -7.32 -49.07
C PHE A 846 -38.74 -8.33 -48.72
N VAL A 847 -38.35 -9.16 -49.69
CA VAL A 847 -37.19 -10.04 -49.60
C VAL A 847 -36.03 -9.47 -50.40
N VAL A 848 -34.81 -9.64 -49.91
CA VAL A 848 -33.58 -9.26 -50.61
C VAL A 848 -33.15 -10.40 -51.55
N VAL A 849 -33.10 -10.14 -52.86
CA VAL A 849 -32.94 -11.18 -53.93
C VAL A 849 -31.59 -11.17 -54.66
N GLY A 850 -30.67 -10.26 -54.35
CA GLY A 850 -29.31 -10.24 -54.91
C GLY A 850 -28.66 -8.85 -54.90
N GLY A 851 -27.34 -8.78 -55.16
CA GLY A 851 -26.61 -7.51 -55.29
C GLY A 851 -27.10 -6.68 -56.47
N ALA A 852 -27.16 -5.35 -56.34
CA ALA A 852 -27.18 -4.46 -57.48
C ALA A 852 -25.86 -4.67 -58.25
N ASN A 853 -25.96 -4.85 -59.56
CA ASN A 853 -24.86 -5.27 -60.46
C ASN A 853 -23.50 -4.64 -60.13
#